data_AF-A0AA36JIE3-F1
#
_entry.id   AF-A0AA36JIE3-F1
#
_cell.length_a   1.000
_cell.length_b   1.000
_cell.length_c   1.000
_cell.angle_alpha   90.00
_cell.angle_beta   90.00
_cell.angle_gamma   90.00
#
_symmetry.space_group_name_H-M   'P 1'
#
loop_
_entity.id
_entity.type
_entity.pdbx_description
1 polymer ?
#
loop_
_entity_poly.entity_id
_entity_poly.type
_entity_poly.pdbx_seq_one_letter_code
_entity_poly.pdbx_strand_id
1 'polypeptide(L)'
;MLRCLLHRTFVPFQQASWEVHRQCTARGMPWALLLAAAFLPRPRACSADEQASVNYIQVPRDGSKVFLAMEPGIAAGAASPAQYAAQAVPLRDARRAPPRLGQEAAQLLRAATRLLPEDFYDSGRVVAEYYQEVRDAIKDATGAVEVIVFHHIVRNEALQASPGLDNRGAGVGGYARNAHADYTARTAVGAARQSLSRITDPEVRSRCQKCRFVLVNAWRNISDLPVQQHPLAVLDAQTLKEEDLVTVELRYATFSSESLQLRPAPRHRWLYAPGMEKDELLLFKQYDSDPTQPQHAFHCALDVAVPGSPARESIEAWPMGKQLLGRAASSLGLELHGGSLRLVLPRLTPRMYTRPLALALAKALPELEVESYDADLTDAERQPVSYLLPMPALGKFRAWAEKLGVPEGRLTLPPWLANMDKRKRKNLDEEQVQPLFFQEPSAKDLMEYQKQGILFGISRQGRVLLADDMGLGKTVQAIAIAFQWRQSWPMLVVCPSSLRGVWLEQLARWTPNVTAQAIYSGATPLDPSTDVVVVSYALLAKCPALQRFNGQRYKIVIADECHYIKNPDALRTQAVMRPAEKTERLILVSGTPVLNSAMELWPLLRLLDPAIGDKQDFASRYFKGTSKDFGKLKYVNPVREQELHHYLFATVGLRRKKEEVLSQLPPKRRQTIRLRESALTDATELRDLESKLFSNERWANNASMKDKSKALDLVMRVKKRACVEYVQDLINNGCGKFLLFAHHHTMLDDLETALQQRLGGDYVRIDGKTSQQARPDLVRRFQEDPHCHVALLSITALAEGQTLTAAEAIVFAEMAWVPGLILQCEGRAHRIGQTQSILIQYLLLDSSKTDSTCMKLLEEKHRHAGMVLDGKHEQLFDEELGLEAGREVVRQGPAKKARPHTAMGAHPKSRAEPAAKSWIATGKGSEGETAPKAAPKAAPKSAPKTARPKPAPSRSIKAELNDGEQYVILQPLHLGLNLRIGQKYGRADLESRCKGDDQKLARLGFFMKEGQKLKLAPLGAPASLKRKR
;
A
#
# COMPACT_ATOMS: atom_id res chain seq x y z
N MET A 1 41.88 29.17 -23.90
CA MET A 1 42.57 27.88 -23.66
C MET A 1 42.26 27.27 -22.29
N LEU A 2 42.61 27.86 -21.13
CA LEU A 2 42.36 27.24 -19.81
C LEU A 2 40.90 26.78 -19.57
N ARG A 3 39.92 27.56 -20.03
CA ARG A 3 38.47 27.22 -19.99
C ARG A 3 38.11 25.90 -20.71
N CYS A 4 38.89 25.47 -21.70
CA CYS A 4 38.68 24.22 -22.44
C CYS A 4 39.37 23.02 -21.78
N LEU A 5 40.47 23.25 -21.05
CA LEU A 5 41.19 22.22 -20.29
C LEU A 5 40.38 21.74 -19.07
N LEU A 6 39.75 22.67 -18.35
CA LEU A 6 38.91 22.35 -17.18
C LEU A 6 37.61 21.61 -17.54
N HIS A 7 37.15 21.71 -18.79
CA HIS A 7 35.83 21.20 -19.20
C HIS A 7 35.83 19.72 -19.64
N ARG A 8 37.01 19.10 -19.79
CA ARG A 8 37.18 17.69 -20.24
C ARG A 8 37.55 16.69 -19.15
N THR A 9 37.86 17.14 -17.93
CA THR A 9 38.37 16.26 -16.86
C THR A 9 37.54 16.25 -15.57
N PHE A 10 36.61 17.19 -15.35
CA PHE A 10 35.82 17.26 -14.11
C PHE A 10 34.33 17.61 -14.29
N VAL A 11 33.47 16.61 -14.09
CA VAL A 11 32.06 16.72 -13.67
C VAL A 11 31.82 15.53 -12.74
N PRO A 12 31.26 15.67 -11.51
CA PRO A 12 30.32 16.70 -11.08
C PRO A 12 30.79 17.55 -9.88
N PHE A 13 30.89 18.88 -10.08
CA PHE A 13 31.01 19.86 -8.99
C PHE A 13 30.36 21.18 -9.44
N GLN A 14 29.03 21.29 -9.35
CA GLN A 14 28.27 22.42 -9.94
C GLN A 14 27.36 23.23 -9.00
N GLN A 15 27.50 23.09 -7.68
CA GLN A 15 26.90 24.03 -6.72
C GLN A 15 27.90 24.61 -5.71
N ALA A 16 28.80 23.80 -5.15
CA ALA A 16 29.77 24.26 -4.15
C ALA A 16 30.78 25.31 -4.67
N SER A 17 31.14 25.26 -5.97
CA SER A 17 32.09 26.20 -6.57
C SER A 17 31.56 27.63 -6.69
N TRP A 18 30.25 27.80 -6.84
CA TRP A 18 29.62 29.12 -6.95
C TRP A 18 29.51 29.82 -5.60
N GLU A 19 29.19 29.09 -4.53
CA GLU A 19 29.05 29.68 -3.19
C GLU A 19 30.40 30.09 -2.61
N VAL A 20 31.44 29.27 -2.78
CA VAL A 20 32.83 29.62 -2.40
C VAL A 20 33.31 30.84 -3.18
N HIS A 21 33.05 30.91 -4.50
CA HIS A 21 33.39 32.10 -5.30
C HIS A 21 32.68 33.36 -4.79
N ARG A 22 31.41 33.25 -4.41
CA ARG A 22 30.62 34.36 -3.85
C ARG A 22 31.17 34.87 -2.51
N GLN A 23 31.53 33.95 -1.62
CA GLN A 23 32.08 34.27 -0.29
C GLN A 23 33.49 34.87 -0.36
N CYS A 24 34.37 34.35 -1.23
CA CYS A 24 35.70 34.92 -1.43
C CYS A 24 35.64 36.33 -2.06
N THR A 25 34.72 36.55 -3.02
CA THR A 25 34.54 37.86 -3.66
C THR A 25 33.97 38.90 -2.68
N ALA A 26 33.09 38.49 -1.76
CA ALA A 26 32.57 39.35 -0.70
C ALA A 26 33.61 39.72 0.39
N ARG A 27 34.74 39.01 0.47
CA ARG A 27 35.81 39.20 1.47
C ARG A 27 37.10 39.81 0.91
N GLY A 28 37.13 40.20 -0.37
CA GLY A 28 38.24 40.96 -0.96
C GLY A 28 39.59 40.23 -1.07
N MET A 29 39.61 38.89 -0.99
CA MET A 29 40.87 38.12 -0.99
C MET A 29 41.54 38.03 -2.38
N PRO A 30 42.88 38.20 -2.47
CA PRO A 30 43.61 38.00 -3.72
C PRO A 30 43.54 36.54 -4.25
N TRP A 31 43.31 36.39 -5.56
CA TRP A 31 43.23 35.09 -6.25
C TRP A 31 44.47 34.18 -6.07
N ALA A 32 45.63 34.74 -5.74
CA ALA A 32 46.86 33.99 -5.47
C ALA A 32 46.75 33.06 -4.24
N LEU A 33 46.01 33.46 -3.19
CA LEU A 33 45.79 32.65 -1.99
C LEU A 33 44.86 31.44 -2.26
N LEU A 34 43.91 31.60 -3.18
CA LEU A 34 43.01 30.53 -3.63
C LEU A 34 43.76 29.39 -4.34
N LEU A 35 44.83 29.72 -5.08
CA LEU A 35 45.73 28.73 -5.69
C LEU A 35 46.62 28.07 -4.64
N ALA A 36 47.19 28.83 -3.68
CA ALA A 36 47.99 28.25 -2.60
C ALA A 36 47.19 27.23 -1.76
N ALA A 37 45.93 27.52 -1.43
CA ALA A 37 45.04 26.60 -0.72
C ALA A 37 44.72 25.32 -1.52
N ALA A 38 44.63 25.41 -2.86
CA ALA A 38 44.40 24.26 -3.73
C ALA A 38 45.63 23.35 -3.93
N PHE A 39 46.83 23.86 -3.63
CA PHE A 39 48.11 23.14 -3.77
C PHE A 39 48.73 22.70 -2.43
N LEU A 40 48.08 22.95 -1.29
CA LEU A 40 48.47 22.32 -0.03
C LEU A 40 48.38 20.79 -0.17
N PRO A 41 49.45 20.02 0.10
CA PRO A 41 49.39 18.57 0.04
C PRO A 41 48.41 18.06 1.09
N ARG A 42 47.32 17.44 0.64
CA ARG A 42 46.43 16.69 1.54
C ARG A 42 47.27 15.68 2.33
N PRO A 43 47.08 15.54 3.65
CA PRO A 43 47.81 14.56 4.44
C PRO A 43 47.67 13.16 3.82
N ARG A 44 48.75 12.37 3.91
CA ARG A 44 48.94 11.10 3.18
C ARG A 44 47.68 10.25 3.13
N ALA A 45 47.40 9.69 1.95
CA ALA A 45 46.36 8.67 1.81
C ALA A 45 46.72 7.45 2.66
N CYS A 46 45.99 7.26 3.76
CA CYS A 46 46.20 6.17 4.69
C CYS A 46 45.90 4.80 4.05
N SER A 47 46.80 3.83 4.27
CA SER A 47 46.63 2.41 3.99
C SER A 47 45.53 1.78 4.85
N ALA A 48 45.13 0.53 4.58
CA ALA A 48 43.97 -0.08 5.22
C ALA A 48 44.16 -0.46 6.71
N ASP A 49 45.37 -0.33 7.25
CA ASP A 49 45.81 -0.92 8.54
C ASP A 49 46.53 0.11 9.44
N GLU A 50 45.93 1.28 9.66
CA GLU A 50 46.41 2.19 10.71
C GLU A 50 46.03 1.65 12.11
N GLN A 51 47.03 1.49 12.98
CA GLN A 51 46.83 1.23 14.40
C GLN A 51 47.17 2.47 15.23
N ALA A 52 46.40 2.69 16.30
CA ALA A 52 46.72 3.68 17.33
C ALA A 52 46.55 3.09 18.72
N SER A 53 47.15 3.76 19.71
CA SER A 53 46.98 3.41 21.11
C SER A 53 45.68 3.97 21.67
N VAL A 54 44.93 3.13 22.37
CA VAL A 54 43.76 3.50 23.18
C VAL A 54 44.00 3.04 24.62
N ASN A 55 43.72 3.92 25.59
CA ASN A 55 43.90 3.63 27.01
C ASN A 55 42.63 2.96 27.59
N TYR A 56 42.71 1.66 27.83
CA TYR A 56 41.67 0.84 28.45
C TYR A 56 41.86 0.73 29.97
N ILE A 57 40.78 0.48 30.71
CA ILE A 57 40.89 0.35 32.18
C ILE A 57 41.46 -1.01 32.60
N GLN A 58 42.37 -0.99 33.57
CA GLN A 58 42.82 -2.17 34.29
C GLN A 58 41.89 -2.43 35.47
N VAL A 59 41.30 -3.62 35.53
CA VAL A 59 40.42 -4.03 36.63
C VAL A 59 41.24 -4.79 37.69
N PRO A 60 41.18 -4.41 38.98
CA PRO A 60 41.85 -5.12 40.07
C PRO A 60 41.47 -6.60 40.15
N ARG A 61 42.46 -7.47 40.42
CA ARG A 61 42.27 -8.94 40.52
C ARG A 61 41.50 -9.37 41.77
N ASP A 62 41.44 -8.52 42.79
CA ASP A 62 40.73 -8.74 44.05
C ASP A 62 39.22 -8.44 43.96
N GLY A 63 38.74 -7.90 42.83
CA GLY A 63 37.35 -7.48 42.64
C GLY A 63 37.00 -6.15 43.32
N SER A 64 37.99 -5.41 43.83
CA SER A 64 37.77 -4.10 44.45
C SER A 64 37.13 -3.11 43.47
N LYS A 65 36.17 -2.32 43.95
CA LYS A 65 35.55 -1.26 43.15
C LYS A 65 36.61 -0.24 42.72
N VAL A 66 36.48 0.28 41.50
CA VAL A 66 37.41 1.25 40.94
C VAL A 66 36.82 2.66 41.01
N PHE A 67 37.65 3.63 41.40
CA PHE A 67 37.26 5.04 41.47
C PHE A 67 38.24 5.97 40.75
N LEU A 68 37.76 7.13 40.31
CA LEU A 68 38.56 8.22 39.77
C LEU A 68 38.35 9.45 40.67
N ALA A 69 39.42 9.98 41.25
CA ALA A 69 39.39 11.26 41.95
C ALA A 69 39.40 12.40 40.92
N MET A 70 38.37 13.25 40.96
CA MET A 70 38.23 14.39 40.05
C MET A 70 38.90 15.66 40.60
N GLU A 71 39.24 15.66 41.89
CA GLU A 71 39.86 16.76 42.63
C GLU A 71 41.00 16.22 43.53
N PRO A 72 42.05 16.99 43.81
CA PRO A 72 43.14 16.58 44.70
C PRO A 72 42.67 16.30 46.14
N GLY A 73 43.30 15.34 46.82
CA GLY A 73 43.08 15.07 48.25
C GLY A 73 41.91 14.13 48.59
N ILE A 74 41.22 13.56 47.60
CA ILE A 74 40.12 12.60 47.83
C ILE A 74 40.66 11.25 48.32
N ALA A 75 40.19 10.78 49.47
CA ALA A 75 40.60 9.50 50.05
C ALA A 75 40.07 8.28 49.27
N ALA A 76 40.90 7.24 49.16
CA ALA A 76 40.59 6.02 48.43
C ALA A 76 39.53 5.13 49.13
N GLY A 77 39.52 5.10 50.46
CA GLY A 77 38.65 4.20 51.22
C GLY A 77 38.89 2.73 50.85
N ALA A 78 37.81 1.96 50.69
CA ALA A 78 37.85 0.54 50.26
C ALA A 78 37.76 0.35 48.72
N ALA A 79 38.20 1.34 47.93
CA ALA A 79 38.19 1.30 46.47
C ALA A 79 39.59 1.57 45.90
N SER A 80 39.90 0.93 44.78
CA SER A 80 41.21 1.06 44.11
C SER A 80 41.19 2.22 43.10
N PRO A 81 42.25 3.05 43.02
CA PRO A 81 42.35 4.09 41.99
C PRO A 81 42.31 3.49 40.57
N ALA A 82 41.66 4.18 39.63
CA ALA A 82 41.61 3.77 38.24
C ALA A 82 42.99 3.78 37.58
N GLN A 83 43.45 2.60 37.15
CA GLN A 83 44.66 2.41 36.36
C GLN A 83 44.29 2.11 34.92
N TYR A 84 45.13 2.55 33.97
CA TYR A 84 44.87 2.45 32.54
C TYR A 84 46.07 1.86 31.80
N ALA A 85 45.80 1.12 30.73
CA ALA A 85 46.80 0.51 29.86
C ALA A 85 46.58 0.92 28.41
N ALA A 86 47.65 1.42 27.79
CA ALA A 86 47.75 1.63 26.36
C ALA A 86 47.67 0.28 25.62
N GLN A 87 46.74 0.15 24.67
CA GLN A 87 46.66 -1.00 23.77
C GLN A 87 46.44 -0.54 22.33
N ALA A 88 47.22 -1.13 21.41
CA ALA A 88 47.07 -0.91 19.98
C ALA A 88 45.73 -1.48 19.47
N VAL A 89 44.98 -0.68 18.72
CA VAL A 89 43.69 -1.03 18.12
C VAL A 89 43.63 -0.62 16.65
N PRO A 90 42.88 -1.36 15.80
CA PRO A 90 42.68 -0.97 14.41
C PRO A 90 41.75 0.24 14.30
N LEU A 91 42.18 1.25 13.55
CA LEU A 91 41.37 2.42 13.23
C LEU A 91 40.69 2.29 11.87
N ARG A 92 39.53 2.94 11.73
CA ARG A 92 38.79 3.07 10.47
C ARG A 92 38.42 4.52 10.21
N ASP A 93 38.66 4.98 8.99
CA ASP A 93 38.25 6.30 8.50
C ASP A 93 36.73 6.35 8.34
N ALA A 94 36.08 7.16 9.17
CA ALA A 94 34.64 7.41 9.17
C ALA A 94 34.12 8.03 7.87
N ARG A 95 34.99 8.53 6.97
CA ARG A 95 34.58 8.96 5.62
C ARG A 95 34.55 7.81 4.61
N ARG A 96 35.36 6.76 4.81
CA ARG A 96 35.36 5.54 3.98
C ARG A 96 34.28 4.56 4.41
N ALA A 97 33.98 4.50 5.71
CA ALA A 97 32.89 3.73 6.28
C ALA A 97 31.99 4.63 7.15
N PRO A 98 31.05 5.39 6.55
CA PRO A 98 30.20 6.34 7.28
C PRO A 98 29.35 5.67 8.36
N PRO A 99 29.60 5.96 9.66
CA PRO A 99 28.83 5.37 10.74
C PRO A 99 27.43 6.00 10.80
N ARG A 100 26.47 5.25 11.35
CA ARG A 100 25.07 5.64 11.50
C ARG A 100 24.68 5.57 12.97
N LEU A 101 24.02 6.61 13.49
CA LEU A 101 23.59 6.68 14.90
C LEU A 101 22.73 5.49 15.35
N GLY A 102 21.99 4.85 14.44
CA GLY A 102 21.18 3.67 14.73
C GLY A 102 21.93 2.32 14.76
N GLN A 103 23.20 2.28 14.35
CA GLN A 103 23.99 1.05 14.16
C GLN A 103 25.32 1.10 14.92
N GLU A 104 26.26 1.96 14.52
CA GLU A 104 27.58 2.10 15.15
C GLU A 104 27.55 3.07 16.36
N ALA A 105 26.38 3.61 16.71
CA ALA A 105 26.16 4.66 17.74
C ALA A 105 26.82 6.03 17.46
N ALA A 106 27.44 6.21 16.29
CA ALA A 106 28.07 7.45 15.84
C ALA A 106 27.62 7.84 14.42
N GLN A 107 27.81 9.10 14.02
CA GLN A 107 27.56 9.59 12.66
C GLN A 107 28.37 10.85 12.37
N LEU A 108 29.11 10.84 11.27
CA LEU A 108 29.82 12.01 10.75
C LEU A 108 28.91 12.79 9.79
N LEU A 109 28.81 14.10 9.98
CA LEU A 109 28.02 15.02 9.16
C LEU A 109 28.90 16.12 8.58
N ARG A 110 28.52 16.66 7.42
CA ARG A 110 28.94 18.01 7.01
C ARG A 110 27.88 19.00 7.48
N ALA A 111 28.28 19.93 8.34
CA ALA A 111 27.44 20.97 8.90
C ALA A 111 28.34 22.19 9.15
N ALA A 112 28.40 23.11 8.19
CA ALA A 112 29.21 24.33 8.30
C ALA A 112 28.76 25.19 9.49
N THR A 113 29.70 25.91 10.10
CA THR A 113 29.44 26.84 11.22
C THR A 113 29.73 28.28 10.80
N ARG A 114 28.97 29.23 11.33
CA ARG A 114 29.18 30.67 11.07
C ARG A 114 30.23 31.31 11.99
N LEU A 115 30.57 30.64 13.08
CA LEU A 115 31.48 31.15 14.11
C LEU A 115 32.95 31.11 13.64
N LEU A 116 33.68 32.18 13.94
CA LEU A 116 35.14 32.22 13.81
C LEU A 116 35.78 31.41 14.96
N PRO A 117 37.04 30.94 14.85
CA PRO A 117 37.68 30.14 15.89
C PRO A 117 37.62 30.80 17.29
N GLU A 118 37.83 32.11 17.35
CA GLU A 118 37.77 32.94 18.55
C GLU A 118 36.35 33.01 19.17
N ASP A 119 35.29 32.97 18.37
CA ASP A 119 33.89 33.04 18.84
C ASP A 119 33.50 31.85 19.72
N PHE A 120 34.16 30.70 19.54
CA PHE A 120 33.92 29.51 20.36
C PHE A 120 34.37 29.67 21.81
N TYR A 121 35.31 30.58 22.09
CA TYR A 121 35.75 30.90 23.44
C TYR A 121 34.81 31.90 24.16
N ASP A 122 33.85 32.52 23.44
CA ASP A 122 32.75 33.28 24.04
C ASP A 122 31.52 32.37 24.23
N SER A 123 31.31 31.96 25.49
CA SER A 123 30.18 31.11 25.89
C SER A 123 28.81 31.74 25.57
N GLY A 124 28.71 33.07 25.55
CA GLY A 124 27.50 33.80 25.14
C GLY A 124 27.20 33.63 23.65
N ARG A 125 28.20 33.78 22.77
CA ARG A 125 28.05 33.52 21.33
C ARG A 125 27.78 32.05 21.02
N VAL A 126 28.45 31.13 21.72
CA VAL A 126 28.17 29.69 21.61
C VAL A 126 26.71 29.35 21.96
N VAL A 127 26.15 29.92 23.01
CA VAL A 127 24.75 29.68 23.41
C VAL A 127 23.75 30.37 22.48
N ALA A 128 24.08 31.54 21.94
CA ALA A 128 23.21 32.29 21.04
C ALA A 128 23.16 31.69 19.62
N GLU A 129 24.32 31.32 19.06
CA GLU A 129 24.48 30.96 17.66
C GLU A 129 24.76 29.45 17.49
N TYR A 130 25.85 28.93 18.05
CA TYR A 130 26.27 27.53 17.84
C TYR A 130 25.26 26.50 18.37
N TYR A 131 24.61 26.78 19.51
CA TYR A 131 23.55 25.91 20.03
C TYR A 131 22.37 25.77 19.05
N GLN A 132 22.09 26.77 18.22
CA GLN A 132 21.04 26.67 17.20
C GLN A 132 21.51 25.80 16.03
N GLU A 133 22.75 25.97 15.56
CA GLU A 133 23.36 25.12 14.52
C GLU A 133 23.35 23.63 14.94
N VAL A 134 23.73 23.33 16.19
CA VAL A 134 23.71 21.95 16.74
C VAL A 134 22.28 21.40 16.88
N ARG A 135 21.31 22.23 17.29
CA ARG A 135 19.88 21.82 17.35
C ARG A 135 19.38 21.37 15.99
N ASP A 136 19.66 22.15 14.95
CA ASP A 136 19.13 21.89 13.62
C ASP A 136 19.85 20.70 12.95
N ALA A 137 21.18 20.61 13.08
CA ALA A 137 21.93 19.43 12.62
C ALA A 137 21.43 18.11 13.25
N ILE A 138 21.01 18.13 14.51
CA ILE A 138 20.49 16.93 15.21
C ILE A 138 19.03 16.66 14.86
N LYS A 139 18.20 17.68 14.67
CA LYS A 139 16.85 17.48 14.12
C LYS A 139 16.91 16.82 12.75
N ASP A 140 17.84 17.24 11.90
CA ASP A 140 18.01 16.67 10.56
C ASP A 140 18.59 15.24 10.62
N ALA A 141 19.60 14.99 11.46
CA ALA A 141 20.22 13.67 11.59
C ALA A 141 19.34 12.62 12.29
N THR A 142 18.44 13.03 13.20
CA THR A 142 17.63 12.11 14.02
C THR A 142 16.13 12.18 13.75
N GLY A 143 15.61 13.23 13.10
CA GLY A 143 14.17 13.49 13.05
C GLY A 143 13.56 13.80 14.42
N ALA A 144 14.36 14.37 15.34
CA ALA A 144 13.90 14.71 16.69
C ALA A 144 12.83 15.81 16.66
N VAL A 145 11.74 15.61 17.41
CA VAL A 145 10.66 16.61 17.54
C VAL A 145 11.13 17.83 18.33
N GLU A 146 12.07 17.62 19.24
CA GLU A 146 12.62 18.62 20.15
C GLU A 146 14.09 18.26 20.44
N VAL A 147 14.96 19.27 20.48
CA VAL A 147 16.38 19.13 20.80
C VAL A 147 16.78 20.23 21.77
N ILE A 148 17.38 19.85 22.90
CA ILE A 148 17.80 20.75 23.97
C ILE A 148 19.31 20.60 24.15
N VAL A 149 20.08 21.64 23.82
CA VAL A 149 21.51 21.74 24.15
C VAL A 149 21.62 22.39 25.52
N PHE A 150 22.24 21.70 26.48
CA PHE A 150 22.24 22.12 27.90
C PHE A 150 23.63 22.35 28.49
N HIS A 151 24.69 21.98 27.78
CA HIS A 151 26.08 22.14 28.18
C HIS A 151 27.01 22.15 26.96
N HIS A 152 28.18 22.79 27.06
CA HIS A 152 29.29 22.66 26.13
C HIS A 152 30.63 22.78 26.87
N ILE A 153 31.70 22.25 26.29
CA ILE A 153 33.07 22.46 26.71
C ILE A 153 33.94 22.72 25.49
N VAL A 154 34.80 23.73 25.57
CA VAL A 154 35.89 23.94 24.60
C VAL A 154 37.11 23.19 25.11
N ARG A 155 37.80 22.46 24.23
CA ARG A 155 38.99 21.69 24.57
C ARG A 155 40.19 22.19 23.78
N ASN A 156 41.22 22.63 24.50
CA ASN A 156 42.53 23.06 23.99
C ASN A 156 43.55 22.91 25.14
N GLU A 157 44.48 21.96 25.02
CA GLU A 157 45.47 21.69 26.09
C GLU A 157 46.46 22.85 26.30
N ALA A 158 46.72 23.69 25.29
CA ALA A 158 47.66 24.81 25.40
C ALA A 158 47.10 26.00 26.20
N LEU A 159 45.76 26.10 26.31
CA LEU A 159 45.06 27.16 27.05
C LEU A 159 44.50 26.67 28.40
N GLN A 160 44.84 25.44 28.83
CA GLN A 160 44.36 24.89 30.09
C GLN A 160 45.11 25.49 31.29
N ALA A 161 44.50 26.49 31.95
CA ALA A 161 45.06 27.15 33.13
C ALA A 161 44.93 26.28 34.41
N SER A 162 45.97 25.50 34.70
CA SER A 162 46.20 24.70 35.92
C SER A 162 45.19 23.55 36.22
N PRO A 163 45.66 22.43 36.81
CA PRO A 163 44.82 21.25 37.03
C PRO A 163 43.95 21.39 38.30
N GLY A 164 42.73 21.88 38.10
CA GLY A 164 41.61 21.69 39.04
C GLY A 164 41.03 22.98 39.61
N LEU A 165 39.88 23.40 39.06
CA LEU A 165 38.79 24.12 39.75
C LEU A 165 37.57 24.27 38.79
N ASP A 166 36.38 24.01 39.31
CA ASP A 166 35.03 24.22 38.75
C ASP A 166 34.82 24.27 37.22
N ASN A 167 34.60 23.09 36.64
CA ASN A 167 34.19 22.90 35.23
C ASN A 167 32.68 23.20 34.99
N ARG A 168 32.12 24.24 35.63
CA ARG A 168 30.68 24.60 35.56
C ARG A 168 30.38 25.95 34.92
N GLY A 169 31.39 26.70 34.53
CA GLY A 169 31.25 27.97 33.79
C GLY A 169 32.39 28.18 32.81
N ALA A 170 32.14 27.93 31.52
CA ALA A 170 32.97 28.37 30.38
C ALA A 170 34.50 28.12 30.50
N GLY A 171 34.91 26.97 31.06
CA GLY A 171 36.32 26.58 31.16
C GLY A 171 36.83 25.88 29.89
N VAL A 172 38.11 26.13 29.55
CA VAL A 172 38.84 25.36 28.53
C VAL A 172 39.39 24.08 29.16
N GLY A 173 38.95 22.92 28.66
CA GLY A 173 39.31 21.61 29.20
C GLY A 173 40.42 20.88 28.42
N GLY A 174 41.12 19.98 29.11
CA GLY A 174 42.05 19.03 28.49
C GLY A 174 41.35 17.93 27.67
N TYR A 175 42.13 17.09 27.00
CA TYR A 175 41.60 15.99 26.20
C TYR A 175 41.31 14.75 27.06
N ALA A 176 40.18 14.07 26.81
CA ALA A 176 39.86 12.81 27.48
C ALA A 176 40.62 11.64 26.82
N ARG A 177 41.73 11.22 27.43
CA ARG A 177 42.66 10.22 26.87
C ARG A 177 42.27 8.75 27.11
N ASN A 178 41.22 8.50 27.90
CA ASN A 178 40.78 7.15 28.31
C ASN A 178 39.50 6.73 27.58
N ALA A 179 39.34 5.43 27.29
CA ALA A 179 38.16 4.89 26.63
C ALA A 179 36.95 4.83 27.57
N HIS A 180 36.03 5.80 27.43
CA HIS A 180 34.91 6.00 28.34
C HIS A 180 33.60 6.40 27.65
N ALA A 181 32.50 6.31 28.39
CA ALA A 181 31.25 6.99 28.11
C ALA A 181 30.82 7.79 29.34
N ASP A 182 30.25 8.98 29.12
CA ASP A 182 30.02 10.02 30.14
C ASP A 182 29.07 9.56 31.26
N TYR A 183 28.15 8.65 30.93
CA TYR A 183 27.06 8.24 31.81
C TYR A 183 26.87 6.72 31.85
N THR A 184 26.53 6.21 33.03
CA THR A 184 25.79 4.94 33.16
C THR A 184 24.32 5.18 32.82
N ALA A 185 23.54 4.12 32.58
CA ALA A 185 22.09 4.25 32.41
C ALA A 185 21.41 5.00 33.58
N ARG A 186 21.94 4.85 34.80
CA ARG A 186 21.46 5.54 36.01
C ARG A 186 21.77 7.04 35.97
N THR A 187 23.02 7.42 35.69
CA THR A 187 23.42 8.85 35.67
C THR A 187 22.86 9.58 34.47
N ALA A 188 22.66 8.91 33.33
CA ALA A 188 22.02 9.46 32.13
C ALA A 188 20.56 9.90 32.38
N VAL A 189 19.76 9.07 33.06
CA VAL A 189 18.37 9.44 33.44
C VAL A 189 18.37 10.63 34.41
N GLY A 190 19.37 10.72 35.31
CA GLY A 190 19.58 11.88 36.18
C GLY A 190 19.85 13.17 35.39
N ALA A 191 20.85 13.14 34.49
CA ALA A 191 21.23 14.26 33.63
C ALA A 191 20.07 14.71 32.71
N ALA A 192 19.31 13.77 32.15
CA ALA A 192 18.11 14.07 31.37
C ALA A 192 17.04 14.78 32.23
N ARG A 193 16.72 14.26 33.43
CA ARG A 193 15.76 14.90 34.36
C ARG A 193 16.18 16.30 34.78
N GLN A 194 17.47 16.52 35.04
CA GLN A 194 18.01 17.83 35.37
C GLN A 194 17.93 18.80 34.17
N SER A 195 18.17 18.31 32.96
CA SER A 195 18.04 19.12 31.74
C SER A 195 16.58 19.49 31.45
N LEU A 196 15.64 18.56 31.66
CA LEU A 196 14.20 18.81 31.57
C LEU A 196 13.67 19.77 32.63
N SER A 197 14.37 19.97 33.76
CA SER A 197 13.92 20.92 34.79
C SER A 197 14.10 22.39 34.38
N ARG A 198 14.96 22.66 33.39
CA ARG A 198 15.20 23.98 32.79
C ARG A 198 14.13 24.40 31.78
N ILE A 199 13.23 23.50 31.39
CA ILE A 199 12.07 23.81 30.54
C ILE A 199 11.02 24.55 31.38
N THR A 200 10.67 25.77 30.97
CA THR A 200 9.70 26.64 31.63
C THR A 200 8.24 26.26 31.36
N ASP A 201 7.95 25.66 30.20
CA ASP A 201 6.62 25.17 29.83
C ASP A 201 6.29 23.86 30.58
N PRO A 202 5.23 23.84 31.43
CA PRO A 202 4.87 22.66 32.22
C PRO A 202 4.33 21.50 31.38
N GLU A 203 3.67 21.77 30.25
CA GLU A 203 3.08 20.75 29.38
C GLU A 203 4.18 20.05 28.59
N VAL A 204 5.11 20.82 28.01
CA VAL A 204 6.31 20.30 27.34
C VAL A 204 7.15 19.47 28.31
N ARG A 205 7.43 19.99 29.51
CA ARG A 205 8.16 19.27 30.57
C ARG A 205 7.50 17.94 30.94
N SER A 206 6.18 17.92 31.14
CA SER A 206 5.39 16.71 31.43
C SER A 206 5.41 15.69 30.29
N ARG A 207 5.32 16.16 29.04
CA ARG A 207 5.42 15.34 27.82
C ARG A 207 6.81 14.78 27.58
N CYS A 208 7.86 15.45 28.04
CA CYS A 208 9.25 15.02 27.84
C CYS A 208 9.71 14.00 28.88
N GLN A 209 9.17 14.02 30.10
CA GLN A 209 9.43 13.00 31.12
C GLN A 209 8.86 11.60 30.79
N LYS A 210 7.93 11.49 29.84
CA LYS A 210 7.19 10.25 29.54
C LYS A 210 7.63 9.54 28.25
N CYS A 211 8.56 10.11 27.48
CA CYS A 211 8.92 9.65 26.14
C CYS A 211 10.36 9.10 26.07
N ARG A 212 10.67 8.38 24.98
CA ARG A 212 12.07 8.08 24.61
C ARG A 212 12.86 9.37 24.41
N PHE A 213 14.07 9.40 24.95
CA PHE A 213 15.06 10.45 24.74
C PHE A 213 16.42 9.82 24.40
N VAL A 214 17.27 10.58 23.71
CA VAL A 214 18.65 10.21 23.41
C VAL A 214 19.56 11.35 23.85
N LEU A 215 20.60 11.04 24.62
CA LEU A 215 21.71 11.93 24.90
C LEU A 215 22.79 11.70 23.85
N VAL A 216 23.22 12.76 23.18
CA VAL A 216 24.20 12.75 22.09
C VAL A 216 25.27 13.78 22.42
N ASN A 217 26.54 13.48 22.13
CA ASN A 217 27.61 14.48 22.10
C ASN A 217 27.80 14.92 20.64
N ALA A 218 27.97 16.22 20.45
CA ALA A 218 28.22 16.84 19.17
C ALA A 218 29.63 17.45 19.18
N TRP A 219 30.59 16.74 18.59
CA TRP A 219 32.01 17.10 18.61
C TRP A 219 32.47 17.69 17.27
N ARG A 220 33.21 18.79 17.35
CA ARG A 220 33.64 19.59 16.18
C ARG A 220 35.05 20.15 16.38
N ASN A 221 35.84 20.19 15.30
CA ASN A 221 37.04 21.02 15.21
C ASN A 221 36.65 22.50 15.10
N ILE A 222 37.19 23.38 15.95
CA ILE A 222 36.88 24.83 15.91
C ILE A 222 37.97 25.66 15.20
N SER A 223 39.16 25.09 15.01
CA SER A 223 40.26 25.72 14.28
C SER A 223 40.00 25.65 12.78
N ASP A 224 40.48 26.65 12.03
CA ASP A 224 40.43 26.63 10.57
C ASP A 224 41.49 25.65 9.97
N LEU A 225 42.37 25.09 10.81
CA LEU A 225 43.33 24.04 10.44
C LEU A 225 42.77 22.63 10.76
N PRO A 226 43.00 21.61 9.90
CA PRO A 226 42.55 20.24 10.17
C PRO A 226 43.19 19.60 11.41
N VAL A 227 42.45 18.75 12.12
CA VAL A 227 42.94 18.07 13.34
C VAL A 227 44.06 17.06 13.01
N GLN A 228 45.31 17.40 13.38
CA GLN A 228 46.52 16.58 13.16
C GLN A 228 47.15 16.02 14.44
N GLN A 229 46.67 16.43 15.62
CA GLN A 229 47.06 15.88 16.91
C GLN A 229 45.82 15.46 17.71
N HIS A 230 45.95 14.37 18.45
CA HIS A 230 44.93 13.85 19.35
C HIS A 230 43.50 13.77 18.78
N PRO A 231 43.28 13.24 17.56
CA PRO A 231 41.94 13.16 16.99
C PRO A 231 40.97 12.36 17.88
N LEU A 232 39.69 12.74 17.87
CA LEU A 232 38.67 11.99 18.59
C LEU A 232 38.34 10.69 17.83
N ALA A 233 38.36 9.57 18.54
CA ALA A 233 37.86 8.29 18.06
C ALA A 233 36.67 7.82 18.88
N VAL A 234 35.77 7.09 18.22
CA VAL A 234 34.56 6.50 18.80
C VAL A 234 34.52 5.01 18.47
N LEU A 235 34.19 4.17 19.45
CA LEU A 235 34.04 2.73 19.27
C LEU A 235 32.79 2.41 18.44
N ASP A 236 32.93 1.52 17.46
CA ASP A 236 31.79 0.88 16.79
C ASP A 236 31.00 0.05 17.82
N ALA A 237 29.83 0.54 18.21
CA ALA A 237 28.98 -0.09 19.22
C ALA A 237 28.48 -1.50 18.85
N GLN A 238 28.60 -1.94 17.59
CA GLN A 238 28.34 -3.34 17.21
C GLN A 238 29.42 -4.30 17.72
N THR A 239 30.59 -3.79 18.09
CA THR A 239 31.71 -4.59 18.62
C THR A 239 31.73 -4.69 20.15
N LEU A 240 30.88 -3.90 20.82
CA LEU A 240 30.74 -3.83 22.26
C LEU A 240 29.86 -4.97 22.80
N LYS A 241 30.23 -5.54 23.95
CA LYS A 241 29.35 -6.40 24.76
C LYS A 241 29.33 -5.94 26.21
N GLU A 242 28.35 -6.44 26.97
CA GLU A 242 28.18 -6.17 28.40
C GLU A 242 29.39 -6.59 29.25
N GLU A 243 30.09 -7.66 28.86
CA GLU A 243 31.32 -8.14 29.52
C GLU A 243 32.49 -7.14 29.44
N ASP A 244 32.48 -6.20 28.48
CA ASP A 244 33.52 -5.18 28.31
C ASP A 244 33.34 -3.99 29.26
N LEU A 245 32.17 -3.84 29.87
CA LEU A 245 31.79 -2.64 30.63
C LEU A 245 32.34 -2.68 32.06
N VAL A 246 32.88 -1.55 32.52
CA VAL A 246 33.31 -1.32 33.90
C VAL A 246 32.70 -0.01 34.40
N THR A 247 31.83 -0.09 35.41
CA THR A 247 31.35 1.11 36.10
C THR A 247 32.44 1.62 37.04
N VAL A 248 32.82 2.90 36.89
CA VAL A 248 33.80 3.58 37.75
C VAL A 248 33.14 4.72 38.49
N GLU A 249 33.36 4.76 39.81
CA GLU A 249 32.91 5.85 40.66
C GLU A 249 33.75 7.11 40.42
N LEU A 250 33.12 8.20 39.98
CA LEU A 250 33.75 9.51 39.90
C LEU A 250 33.54 10.22 41.24
N ARG A 251 34.61 10.53 41.96
CA ARG A 251 34.54 11.23 43.25
C ARG A 251 34.94 12.69 43.11
N TYR A 252 34.12 13.57 43.65
CA TYR A 252 34.36 15.00 43.85
C TYR A 252 34.31 15.27 45.37
N ALA A 253 34.81 16.41 45.85
CA ALA A 253 34.81 16.73 47.29
C ALA A 253 33.40 16.81 47.90
N THR A 254 32.36 17.06 47.10
CA THR A 254 30.99 17.30 47.57
C THR A 254 29.95 16.26 47.12
N PHE A 255 30.28 15.36 46.19
CA PHE A 255 29.39 14.30 45.69
C PHE A 255 30.16 13.21 44.94
N SER A 256 29.54 12.05 44.69
CA SER A 256 30.02 11.08 43.72
C SER A 256 29.03 10.86 42.57
N SER A 257 29.57 10.40 41.45
CA SER A 257 28.85 10.05 40.22
C SER A 257 29.42 8.74 39.64
N GLU A 258 28.91 8.27 38.52
CA GLU A 258 29.33 7.03 37.86
C GLU A 258 29.52 7.27 36.35
N SER A 259 30.64 6.77 35.82
CA SER A 259 30.92 6.69 34.38
C SER A 259 31.12 5.24 33.93
N LEU A 260 31.04 4.98 32.64
CA LEU A 260 31.43 3.69 32.06
C LEU A 260 32.83 3.79 31.46
N GLN A 261 33.67 2.82 31.80
CA GLN A 261 35.02 2.62 31.26
C GLN A 261 35.07 1.25 30.56
N LEU A 262 36.01 1.06 29.65
CA LEU A 262 36.05 -0.09 28.76
C LEU A 262 37.22 -1.04 29.08
N ARG A 263 36.96 -2.35 29.18
CA ARG A 263 37.98 -3.41 29.17
C ARG A 263 38.53 -3.62 27.75
N PRO A 264 39.78 -4.06 27.57
CA PRO A 264 40.29 -4.39 26.25
C PRO A 264 39.65 -5.68 25.70
N ALA A 265 39.25 -5.67 24.42
CA ALA A 265 38.78 -6.85 23.71
C ALA A 265 39.25 -6.85 22.25
N PRO A 266 39.74 -7.98 21.68
CA PRO A 266 40.27 -8.03 20.30
C PRO A 266 39.26 -7.70 19.20
N ARG A 267 37.96 -7.73 19.52
CA ARG A 267 36.87 -7.41 18.60
C ARG A 267 36.63 -5.91 18.39
N HIS A 268 37.14 -5.07 19.29
CA HIS A 268 36.87 -3.63 19.29
C HIS A 268 37.39 -2.96 18.01
N ARG A 269 36.53 -2.19 17.36
CA ARG A 269 36.85 -1.41 16.16
C ARG A 269 36.59 0.05 16.44
N TRP A 270 37.58 0.89 16.18
CA TRP A 270 37.51 2.32 16.44
C TRP A 270 37.37 3.10 15.14
N LEU A 271 36.49 4.08 15.15
CA LEU A 271 36.16 4.96 14.04
C LEU A 271 36.67 6.37 14.34
N TYR A 272 37.33 7.01 13.38
CA TYR A 272 37.80 8.39 13.52
C TYR A 272 37.77 9.12 12.17
N ALA A 273 37.85 10.45 12.19
CA ALA A 273 37.97 11.28 10.99
C ALA A 273 39.40 11.85 10.89
N PRO A 274 40.30 11.27 10.05
CA PRO A 274 41.66 11.78 9.89
C PRO A 274 41.64 13.21 9.35
N GLY A 275 42.34 14.16 10.00
CA GLY A 275 42.33 15.55 9.56
C GLY A 275 40.93 16.16 9.51
N MET A 276 40.15 16.03 10.59
CA MET A 276 38.76 16.53 10.62
C MET A 276 38.70 18.05 10.38
N GLU A 277 37.86 18.46 9.43
CA GLU A 277 37.68 19.86 9.02
C GLU A 277 36.69 20.57 9.96
N LYS A 278 36.75 21.91 10.03
CA LYS A 278 35.83 22.73 10.83
C LYS A 278 34.36 22.58 10.46
N ASP A 279 34.08 22.32 9.18
CA ASP A 279 32.74 22.08 8.63
C ASP A 279 32.19 20.67 8.90
N GLU A 280 32.97 19.79 9.55
CA GLU A 280 32.53 18.45 9.91
C GLU A 280 32.05 18.42 11.38
N LEU A 281 31.00 17.64 11.63
CA LEU A 281 30.40 17.44 12.96
C LEU A 281 30.24 15.94 13.22
N LEU A 282 30.90 15.44 14.26
CA LEU A 282 30.79 14.05 14.70
C LEU A 282 29.78 13.95 15.83
N LEU A 283 28.65 13.28 15.55
CA LEU A 283 27.63 12.95 16.55
C LEU A 283 27.88 11.55 17.10
N PHE A 284 27.76 11.35 18.40
CA PHE A 284 27.80 10.02 19.01
C PHE A 284 26.92 9.93 20.26
N LYS A 285 26.32 8.76 20.50
CA LYS A 285 25.36 8.57 21.61
C LYS A 285 26.07 8.39 22.94
N GLN A 286 25.69 9.17 23.93
CA GLN A 286 26.06 8.89 25.33
C GLN A 286 25.03 8.01 26.04
N TYR A 287 23.74 8.14 25.70
CA TYR A 287 22.68 7.26 26.19
C TYR A 287 21.48 7.22 25.25
N ASP A 288 20.93 6.04 24.99
CA ASP A 288 19.61 5.86 24.36
C ASP A 288 18.66 5.17 25.34
N SER A 289 17.52 5.81 25.63
CA SER A 289 16.54 5.25 26.56
C SER A 289 15.71 4.10 25.95
N ASP A 290 15.96 3.72 24.68
CA ASP A 290 15.42 2.51 24.07
C ASP A 290 16.45 1.37 24.15
N PRO A 291 16.21 0.31 24.93
CA PRO A 291 17.16 -0.80 25.10
C PRO A 291 17.30 -1.69 23.85
N THR A 292 16.52 -1.45 22.79
CA THR A 292 16.67 -2.15 21.49
C THR A 292 17.64 -1.46 20.53
N GLN A 293 18.41 -0.50 21.02
CA GLN A 293 19.36 0.32 20.26
C GLN A 293 20.73 0.31 20.96
N PRO A 294 21.82 0.56 20.22
CA PRO A 294 23.11 0.88 20.83
C PRO A 294 22.95 2.02 21.82
N GLN A 295 23.13 1.73 23.12
CA GLN A 295 22.87 2.68 24.19
C GLN A 295 24.02 3.66 24.40
N HIS A 296 25.26 3.20 24.27
CA HIS A 296 26.47 3.97 24.57
C HIS A 296 27.48 3.88 23.42
N ALA A 297 28.16 4.98 23.12
CA ALA A 297 29.31 5.06 22.25
C ALA A 297 30.54 5.43 23.10
N PHE A 298 31.50 4.52 23.20
CA PHE A 298 32.75 4.79 23.91
C PHE A 298 33.64 5.71 23.06
N HIS A 299 34.31 6.66 23.69
CA HIS A 299 35.11 7.66 23.00
C HIS A 299 36.40 7.98 23.75
N CYS A 300 37.43 8.39 23.01
CA CYS A 300 38.69 8.91 23.56
C CYS A 300 39.43 9.77 22.53
N ALA A 301 40.31 10.65 23.01
CA ALA A 301 41.34 11.26 22.19
C ALA A 301 42.49 10.25 21.98
N LEU A 302 42.82 9.96 20.73
CA LEU A 302 43.91 9.04 20.37
C LEU A 302 45.28 9.64 20.70
N ASP A 303 46.27 8.80 20.97
CA ASP A 303 47.66 9.24 21.07
C ASP A 303 48.34 9.18 19.69
N VAL A 304 47.87 10.04 18.78
CA VAL A 304 48.40 10.22 17.43
C VAL A 304 48.78 11.69 17.28
N ALA A 305 50.07 11.95 17.07
CA ALA A 305 50.60 13.29 16.92
C ALA A 305 51.51 13.37 15.69
N VAL A 306 51.20 14.30 14.78
CA VAL A 306 52.14 14.74 13.75
C VAL A 306 53.08 15.80 14.38
N PRO A 307 54.41 15.59 14.37
CA PRO A 307 55.37 16.55 14.93
C PRO A 307 55.25 17.93 14.25
N GLY A 308 55.35 19.01 15.04
CA GLY A 308 55.27 20.38 14.55
C GLY A 308 53.87 20.89 14.16
N SER A 309 52.83 20.07 14.32
CA SER A 309 51.43 20.49 14.13
C SER A 309 50.90 21.28 15.33
N PRO A 310 49.90 22.17 15.16
CA PRO A 310 49.27 22.88 16.27
C PRO A 310 48.46 21.94 17.18
N ALA A 311 48.26 22.37 18.42
CA ALA A 311 47.37 21.69 19.36
C ALA A 311 45.91 21.67 18.85
N ARG A 312 45.18 20.60 19.16
CA ARG A 312 43.79 20.41 18.73
C ARG A 312 42.82 21.31 19.49
N GLU A 313 42.23 22.25 18.79
CA GLU A 313 41.09 23.02 19.28
C GLU A 313 39.77 22.35 18.88
N SER A 314 38.91 22.07 19.86
CA SER A 314 37.60 21.45 19.58
C SER A 314 36.51 21.90 20.54
N ILE A 315 35.25 21.78 20.14
CA ILE A 315 34.10 21.96 21.01
C ILE A 315 33.29 20.67 21.08
N GLU A 316 32.81 20.36 22.27
CA GLU A 316 31.88 19.27 22.55
C GLU A 316 30.63 19.86 23.19
N ALA A 317 29.50 19.77 22.51
CA ALA A 317 28.19 20.16 23.04
C ALA A 317 27.40 18.92 23.44
N TRP A 318 26.57 19.04 24.50
CA TRP A 318 25.66 17.99 24.96
C TRP A 318 24.19 18.34 24.66
N PRO A 319 23.69 17.89 23.49
CA PRO A 319 22.27 17.85 23.13
C PRO A 319 21.51 16.60 23.62
N MET A 320 20.28 16.82 24.07
CA MET A 320 19.25 15.79 24.26
C MET A 320 18.24 15.87 23.12
N GLY A 321 18.12 14.81 22.31
CA GLY A 321 17.21 14.71 21.16
C GLY A 321 16.04 13.74 21.41
N LYS A 322 14.82 14.14 20.97
CA LYS A 322 13.59 13.35 21.16
C LYS A 322 13.16 12.61 19.88
N GLN A 323 13.68 11.40 19.67
CA GLN A 323 13.40 10.59 18.49
C GLN A 323 12.15 9.69 18.67
N LEU A 324 11.08 9.98 17.92
CA LEU A 324 9.77 9.31 18.05
C LEU A 324 9.37 8.41 16.87
N LEU A 325 10.03 8.53 15.72
CA LEU A 325 9.48 8.04 14.44
C LEU A 325 10.00 6.69 13.94
N GLY A 326 11.32 6.42 13.96
CA GLY A 326 11.90 5.26 13.27
C GLY A 326 11.29 3.90 13.63
N ARG A 327 11.10 3.61 14.93
CA ARG A 327 10.50 2.35 15.40
C ARG A 327 9.01 2.23 15.03
N ALA A 328 8.27 3.33 15.11
CA ALA A 328 6.84 3.39 14.78
C ALA A 328 6.60 3.32 13.25
N ALA A 329 7.45 3.98 12.45
CA ALA A 329 7.45 3.86 10.99
C ALA A 329 7.80 2.42 10.55
N SER A 330 8.73 1.76 11.24
CA SER A 330 9.11 0.36 10.96
C SER A 330 8.04 -0.68 11.34
N SER A 331 6.91 -0.25 11.91
CA SER A 331 5.74 -1.07 12.24
C SER A 331 4.46 -0.61 11.52
N LEU A 332 4.57 0.26 10.51
CA LEU A 332 3.47 0.61 9.60
C LEU A 332 2.99 -0.65 8.85
N GLY A 333 1.70 -0.96 8.99
CA GLY A 333 1.03 -1.94 8.16
C GLY A 333 0.72 -1.33 6.79
N LEU A 334 0.88 -2.12 5.73
CA LEU A 334 0.54 -1.72 4.36
C LEU A 334 -0.36 -2.79 3.75
N GLU A 335 -1.65 -2.51 3.81
CA GLU A 335 -2.74 -3.28 3.21
C GLU A 335 -3.17 -2.58 1.92
N LEU A 336 -4.10 -3.15 1.16
CA LEU A 336 -4.71 -2.49 0.00
C LEU A 336 -6.23 -2.54 0.16
N HIS A 337 -6.89 -1.39 0.01
CA HIS A 337 -8.31 -1.21 0.25
C HIS A 337 -8.89 -0.15 -0.70
N GLY A 338 -9.91 -0.51 -1.46
CA GLY A 338 -10.62 0.39 -2.37
C GLY A 338 -9.79 0.92 -3.55
N GLY A 339 -8.75 0.20 -3.97
CA GLY A 339 -7.82 0.64 -5.02
C GLY A 339 -6.69 1.57 -4.55
N SER A 340 -6.70 1.95 -3.26
CA SER A 340 -5.61 2.67 -2.58
C SER A 340 -4.90 1.74 -1.59
N LEU A 341 -3.65 2.03 -1.28
CA LEU A 341 -2.91 1.32 -0.24
C LEU A 341 -3.36 1.81 1.13
N ARG A 342 -3.93 0.93 1.93
CA ARG A 342 -4.30 1.24 3.30
C ARG A 342 -3.06 1.21 4.17
N LEU A 343 -2.57 2.40 4.53
CA LEU A 343 -1.50 2.56 5.50
C LEU A 343 -2.09 2.46 6.91
N VAL A 344 -1.94 1.30 7.55
CA VAL A 344 -2.40 1.07 8.92
C VAL A 344 -1.34 1.55 9.90
N LEU A 345 -1.70 2.51 10.75
CA LEU A 345 -0.86 2.93 11.85
C LEU A 345 -0.86 1.83 12.93
N PRO A 346 0.30 1.42 13.46
CA PRO A 346 0.35 0.38 14.46
C PRO A 346 -0.31 0.86 15.75
N ARG A 347 -1.19 0.04 16.34
CA ARG A 347 -1.82 0.28 17.65
C ARG A 347 -0.82 0.08 18.79
N LEU A 348 0.23 0.90 18.82
CA LEU A 348 1.26 0.88 19.85
C LEU A 348 0.76 1.55 21.12
N THR A 349 0.67 0.79 22.20
CA THR A 349 0.57 1.30 23.56
C THR A 349 1.97 1.59 24.09
N PRO A 350 2.25 2.79 24.64
CA PRO A 350 1.36 3.95 24.77
C PRO A 350 1.18 4.74 23.46
N ARG A 351 0.03 5.42 23.30
CA ARG A 351 -0.39 6.29 22.16
C ARG A 351 0.56 7.47 21.82
N MET A 352 1.74 7.55 22.44
CA MET A 352 2.74 8.61 22.22
C MET A 352 3.44 8.51 20.85
N TYR A 353 3.40 7.34 20.19
CA TYR A 353 4.03 7.11 18.88
C TYR A 353 3.12 7.40 17.68
N THR A 354 1.81 7.21 17.83
CA THR A 354 0.84 7.30 16.73
C THR A 354 0.57 8.73 16.28
N ARG A 355 0.34 9.68 17.21
CA ARG A 355 0.04 11.08 16.85
C ARG A 355 1.20 11.79 16.11
N PRO A 356 2.48 11.65 16.52
CA PRO A 356 3.60 12.24 15.77
C PRO A 356 3.80 11.58 14.39
N LEU A 357 3.59 10.26 14.30
CA LEU A 357 3.68 9.52 13.03
C LEU A 357 2.59 9.95 12.05
N ALA A 358 1.35 10.11 12.54
CA ALA A 358 0.23 10.64 11.77
C ALA A 358 0.51 12.06 11.24
N LEU A 359 1.02 12.97 12.08
CA LEU A 359 1.41 14.33 11.67
C LEU A 359 2.57 14.34 10.67
N ALA A 360 3.57 13.47 10.84
CA ALA A 360 4.71 13.35 9.92
C ALA A 360 4.28 12.82 8.55
N LEU A 361 3.36 11.85 8.52
CA LEU A 361 2.74 11.32 7.29
C LEU A 361 1.94 12.39 6.56
N ALA A 362 1.00 13.06 7.24
CA ALA A 362 0.19 14.12 6.65
C ALA A 362 1.02 15.30 6.10
N LYS A 363 2.18 15.60 6.72
CA LYS A 363 3.11 16.62 6.22
C LYS A 363 3.94 16.16 5.01
N ALA A 364 4.35 14.89 4.97
CA ALA A 364 5.21 14.36 3.91
C ALA A 364 4.44 13.89 2.67
N LEU A 365 3.18 13.47 2.86
CA LEU A 365 2.29 12.93 1.85
C LEU A 365 0.91 13.59 2.05
N PRO A 366 0.74 14.86 1.63
CA PRO A 366 -0.52 15.59 1.79
C PRO A 366 -1.68 14.95 1.00
N GLU A 367 -1.37 14.10 0.03
CA GLU A 367 -2.32 13.24 -0.69
C GLU A 367 -2.84 12.00 0.08
N LEU A 368 -2.51 11.85 1.37
CA LEU A 368 -3.09 10.81 2.24
C LEU A 368 -4.49 11.22 2.74
N GLU A 369 -5.50 10.44 2.42
CA GLU A 369 -6.84 10.60 3.01
C GLU A 369 -6.95 9.76 4.30
N VAL A 370 -7.58 10.29 5.35
CA VAL A 370 -7.83 9.50 6.57
C VAL A 370 -9.01 8.58 6.33
N GLU A 371 -8.78 7.27 6.44
CA GLU A 371 -9.82 6.26 6.25
C GLU A 371 -10.65 6.06 7.51
N SER A 372 -9.99 5.98 8.67
CA SER A 372 -10.66 5.75 9.95
C SER A 372 -9.93 6.39 11.13
N TYR A 373 -10.71 6.74 12.14
CA TYR A 373 -10.26 7.32 13.40
C TYR A 373 -10.49 6.34 14.55
N ASP A 374 -9.75 6.51 15.66
CA ASP A 374 -9.95 5.73 16.88
C ASP A 374 -11.39 5.90 17.41
N ALA A 375 -12.09 4.79 17.64
CA ALA A 375 -13.55 4.76 17.83
C ALA A 375 -14.00 5.19 19.24
N ASP A 376 -13.13 5.05 20.23
CA ASP A 376 -13.47 5.14 21.67
C ASP A 376 -13.34 6.56 22.26
N LEU A 377 -13.35 7.62 21.43
CA LEU A 377 -13.00 8.99 21.84
C LEU A 377 -13.91 10.09 21.29
N THR A 378 -13.94 11.21 22.03
CA THR A 378 -14.64 12.45 21.65
C THR A 378 -13.99 13.12 20.43
N ASP A 379 -14.75 13.94 19.69
CA ASP A 379 -14.29 14.53 18.41
C ASP A 379 -12.98 15.34 18.51
N ALA A 380 -12.67 15.92 19.68
CA ALA A 380 -11.43 16.67 19.91
C ALA A 380 -10.18 15.78 20.10
N GLU A 381 -10.36 14.48 20.36
CA GLU A 381 -9.29 13.54 20.70
C GLU A 381 -9.09 12.44 19.66
N ARG A 382 -9.98 12.34 18.67
CA ARG A 382 -9.91 11.38 17.55
C ARG A 382 -8.59 11.52 16.78
N GLN A 383 -7.91 10.40 16.59
CA GLN A 383 -6.67 10.31 15.81
C GLN A 383 -6.86 9.36 14.62
N PRO A 384 -6.27 9.63 13.45
CA PRO A 384 -6.18 8.67 12.36
C PRO A 384 -5.56 7.37 12.86
N VAL A 385 -6.18 6.23 12.53
CA VAL A 385 -5.61 4.89 12.75
C VAL A 385 -5.29 4.18 11.43
N SER A 386 -5.84 4.68 10.32
CA SER A 386 -5.48 4.27 8.96
C SER A 386 -5.63 5.42 7.96
N TYR A 387 -4.79 5.40 6.92
CA TYR A 387 -4.89 6.28 5.76
C TYR A 387 -5.07 5.48 4.47
N LEU A 388 -5.70 6.09 3.47
CA LEU A 388 -5.61 5.68 2.07
C LEU A 388 -4.43 6.41 1.42
N LEU A 389 -3.46 5.63 0.91
CA LEU A 389 -2.32 6.05 0.11
C LEU A 389 -2.63 5.75 -1.37
N PRO A 390 -2.87 6.76 -2.21
CA PRO A 390 -3.07 6.56 -3.64
C PRO A 390 -1.85 5.86 -4.26
N MET A 391 -2.06 4.90 -5.16
CA MET A 391 -0.96 4.17 -5.82
C MET A 391 0.13 5.07 -6.46
N PRO A 392 -0.17 6.23 -7.06
CA PRO A 392 0.86 7.16 -7.56
C PRO A 392 1.80 7.71 -6.47
N ALA A 393 1.36 7.77 -5.21
CA ALA A 393 2.14 8.28 -4.09
C ALA A 393 3.07 7.22 -3.46
N LEU A 394 2.99 5.95 -3.87
CA LEU A 394 3.81 4.86 -3.35
C LEU A 394 5.33 5.14 -3.47
N GLY A 395 5.77 5.75 -4.56
CA GLY A 395 7.17 6.13 -4.75
C GLY A 395 7.66 7.18 -3.75
N LYS A 396 6.83 8.19 -3.45
CA LYS A 396 7.12 9.20 -2.41
C LYS A 396 7.11 8.56 -1.02
N PHE A 397 6.16 7.68 -0.74
CA PHE A 397 6.08 6.96 0.53
C PHE A 397 7.32 6.10 0.78
N ARG A 398 7.82 5.37 -0.23
CA ARG A 398 9.08 4.61 -0.12
C ARG A 398 10.26 5.52 0.21
N ALA A 399 10.45 6.60 -0.54
CA ALA A 399 11.54 7.55 -0.30
C ALA A 399 11.45 8.23 1.09
N TRP A 400 10.24 8.41 1.63
CA TRP A 400 10.03 8.89 3.00
C TRP A 400 10.36 7.82 4.05
N ALA A 401 9.93 6.57 3.85
CA ALA A 401 10.20 5.46 4.77
C ALA A 401 11.69 5.10 4.82
N GLU A 402 12.38 5.12 3.68
CA GLU A 402 13.83 4.92 3.57
C GLU A 402 14.62 5.98 4.34
N LYS A 403 14.24 7.27 4.21
CA LYS A 403 14.81 8.38 4.99
C LYS A 403 14.62 8.23 6.50
N LEU A 404 13.60 7.51 6.94
CA LEU A 404 13.36 7.17 8.36
C LEU A 404 14.07 5.89 8.81
N GLY A 405 14.89 5.27 7.95
CA GLY A 405 15.64 4.05 8.26
C GLY A 405 14.78 2.79 8.29
N VAL A 406 13.58 2.80 7.69
CA VAL A 406 12.76 1.59 7.53
C VAL A 406 13.37 0.72 6.43
N PRO A 407 13.82 -0.51 6.70
CA PRO A 407 14.36 -1.39 5.66
C PRO A 407 13.28 -1.75 4.64
N GLU A 408 13.64 -1.80 3.36
CA GLU A 408 12.69 -2.12 2.28
C GLU A 408 11.93 -3.43 2.54
N GLY A 409 12.60 -4.44 3.11
CA GLY A 409 11.99 -5.72 3.50
C GLY A 409 11.09 -5.72 4.74
N ARG A 410 10.96 -4.61 5.49
CA ARG A 410 9.92 -4.46 6.54
C ARG A 410 8.61 -3.89 5.99
N LEU A 411 8.66 -3.18 4.86
CA LEU A 411 7.47 -2.91 4.07
C LEU A 411 7.15 -4.21 3.30
N THR A 412 5.98 -4.80 3.50
CA THR A 412 5.63 -6.15 2.97
C THR A 412 5.27 -6.15 1.46
N LEU A 413 6.05 -5.40 0.68
CA LEU A 413 5.90 -5.19 -0.75
C LEU A 413 6.65 -6.28 -1.55
N PRO A 414 6.06 -6.86 -2.60
CA PRO A 414 6.75 -7.87 -3.42
C PRO A 414 7.91 -7.32 -4.23
N PRO A 415 8.86 -8.18 -4.62
CA PRO A 415 9.88 -7.84 -5.62
C PRO A 415 9.31 -7.30 -6.93
N TRP A 416 8.14 -7.77 -7.42
CA TRP A 416 7.52 -7.20 -8.61
C TRP A 416 7.03 -5.76 -8.40
N LEU A 417 6.47 -5.46 -7.21
CA LEU A 417 5.94 -4.14 -6.87
C LEU A 417 7.09 -3.13 -6.64
N ALA A 418 8.21 -3.58 -6.11
CA ALA A 418 9.45 -2.80 -6.04
C ALA A 418 9.96 -2.41 -7.44
N ASN A 419 9.77 -3.27 -8.44
CA ASN A 419 10.27 -3.08 -9.80
C ASN A 419 9.30 -2.40 -10.78
N MET A 420 8.06 -2.04 -10.39
CA MET A 420 7.09 -1.38 -11.28
C MET A 420 7.60 -0.04 -11.85
N ASP A 421 8.23 0.81 -11.04
CA ASP A 421 8.74 2.12 -11.48
C ASP A 421 9.89 1.99 -12.50
N LYS A 422 10.70 0.93 -12.40
CA LYS A 422 11.76 0.63 -13.37
C LYS A 422 11.21 0.21 -14.74
N ARG A 423 9.95 -0.23 -14.81
CA ARG A 423 9.27 -0.64 -16.07
C ARG A 423 8.57 0.48 -16.78
N LYS A 424 7.97 1.43 -16.04
CA LYS A 424 7.44 2.65 -16.65
C LYS A 424 8.49 3.37 -17.50
N ARG A 425 9.78 3.24 -17.14
CA ARG A 425 10.94 3.75 -17.91
C ARG A 425 11.41 2.88 -19.09
N LYS A 426 10.86 1.68 -19.28
CA LYS A 426 11.21 0.75 -20.39
C LYS A 426 10.11 0.61 -21.43
N ASN A 427 8.87 0.93 -21.08
CA ASN A 427 7.76 1.02 -22.04
C ASN A 427 8.05 2.13 -23.04
N LEU A 428 7.56 1.98 -24.26
CA LEU A 428 7.54 3.09 -25.22
C LEU A 428 6.45 4.08 -24.80
N ASP A 429 6.66 5.36 -25.07
CA ASP A 429 5.66 6.39 -24.84
C ASP A 429 4.53 6.27 -25.87
N GLU A 430 3.28 6.18 -25.43
CA GLU A 430 2.12 5.88 -26.29
C GLU A 430 1.86 7.02 -27.30
N GLU A 431 2.20 8.26 -26.95
CA GLU A 431 2.10 9.43 -27.85
C GLU A 431 3.19 9.45 -28.94
N GLN A 432 4.30 8.71 -28.75
CA GLN A 432 5.44 8.70 -29.68
C GLN A 432 5.44 7.48 -30.62
N VAL A 433 4.56 6.51 -30.40
CA VAL A 433 4.45 5.30 -31.23
C VAL A 433 3.56 5.56 -32.43
N GLN A 434 4.08 5.32 -33.64
CA GLN A 434 3.29 5.24 -34.87
C GLN A 434 3.15 3.76 -35.29
N PRO A 435 1.98 3.12 -35.11
CA PRO A 435 1.79 1.73 -35.49
C PRO A 435 1.82 1.52 -37.01
N LEU A 436 2.64 0.58 -37.48
CA LEU A 436 2.73 0.21 -38.90
C LEU A 436 1.37 -0.21 -39.47
N PHE A 437 0.56 -0.91 -38.67
CA PHE A 437 -0.78 -1.35 -39.06
C PHE A 437 -1.72 -0.19 -39.42
N PHE A 438 -1.52 1.02 -38.87
CA PHE A 438 -2.39 2.17 -39.20
C PHE A 438 -2.16 2.71 -40.63
N GLN A 439 -1.12 2.23 -41.33
CA GLN A 439 -0.86 2.53 -42.74
C GLN A 439 -1.62 1.57 -43.68
N GLU A 440 -2.14 0.45 -43.17
CA GLU A 440 -2.92 -0.50 -43.98
C GLU A 440 -4.31 0.09 -44.33
N PRO A 441 -4.81 -0.07 -45.57
CA PRO A 441 -6.14 0.41 -45.96
C PRO A 441 -7.30 -0.16 -45.15
N SER A 442 -7.09 -1.30 -44.48
CA SER A 442 -8.05 -1.94 -43.58
C SER A 442 -8.20 -1.19 -42.25
N ALA A 443 -7.18 -0.45 -41.79
CA ALA A 443 -7.16 0.20 -40.48
C ALA A 443 -8.21 1.31 -40.30
N LYS A 444 -8.78 1.83 -41.40
CA LYS A 444 -9.91 2.77 -41.38
C LYS A 444 -11.17 2.19 -40.72
N ASP A 445 -11.33 0.86 -40.71
CA ASP A 445 -12.45 0.15 -40.09
C ASP A 445 -12.28 0.01 -38.56
N LEU A 446 -11.14 0.41 -37.98
CA LEU A 446 -10.88 0.32 -36.54
C LEU A 446 -11.68 1.35 -35.73
N MET A 447 -12.33 0.86 -34.67
CA MET A 447 -12.93 1.71 -33.65
C MET A 447 -11.85 2.39 -32.80
N GLU A 448 -12.12 3.57 -32.25
CA GLU A 448 -11.10 4.37 -31.57
C GLU A 448 -10.48 3.67 -30.34
N TYR A 449 -11.29 2.97 -29.55
CA TYR A 449 -10.77 2.15 -28.44
C TYR A 449 -9.88 1.00 -28.95
N GLN A 450 -10.10 0.46 -30.15
CA GLN A 450 -9.24 -0.58 -30.71
C GLN A 450 -7.85 -0.02 -31.04
N LYS A 451 -7.78 1.21 -31.58
CA LYS A 451 -6.51 1.92 -31.82
C LYS A 451 -5.74 2.14 -30.51
N GLN A 452 -6.41 2.60 -29.45
CA GLN A 452 -5.81 2.75 -28.12
C GLN A 452 -5.28 1.42 -27.58
N GLY A 453 -6.00 0.30 -27.80
CA GLY A 453 -5.54 -1.02 -27.37
C GLY A 453 -4.33 -1.54 -28.16
N ILE A 454 -4.22 -1.17 -29.44
CA ILE A 454 -3.05 -1.44 -30.28
C ILE A 454 -1.84 -0.63 -29.80
N LEU A 455 -2.02 0.67 -29.52
CA LEU A 455 -0.97 1.53 -28.95
C LEU A 455 -0.46 0.98 -27.61
N PHE A 456 -1.36 0.62 -26.69
CA PHE A 456 -1.00 -0.03 -25.43
C PHE A 456 -0.22 -1.34 -25.63
N GLY A 457 -0.68 -2.22 -26.54
CA GLY A 457 0.03 -3.46 -26.85
C GLY A 457 1.45 -3.23 -27.38
N ILE A 458 1.64 -2.17 -28.17
CA ILE A 458 2.97 -1.78 -28.69
C ILE A 458 3.82 -1.10 -27.60
N SER A 459 3.22 -0.28 -26.72
CA SER A 459 3.92 0.38 -25.60
C SER A 459 4.54 -0.63 -24.63
N ARG A 460 3.86 -1.78 -24.45
CA ARG A 460 4.35 -2.97 -23.71
C ARG A 460 5.23 -3.91 -24.53
N GLN A 461 5.77 -3.45 -25.66
CA GLN A 461 6.64 -4.22 -26.56
C GLN A 461 6.06 -5.60 -26.93
N GLY A 462 4.74 -5.67 -27.15
CA GLY A 462 4.04 -6.89 -27.55
C GLY A 462 4.08 -8.03 -26.52
N ARG A 463 4.31 -7.74 -25.23
CA ARG A 463 4.03 -8.66 -24.11
C ARG A 463 2.80 -8.16 -23.36
N VAL A 464 1.61 -8.61 -23.78
CA VAL A 464 0.32 -8.03 -23.34
C VAL A 464 -0.76 -9.11 -23.15
N LEU A 465 -1.66 -8.89 -22.18
CA LEU A 465 -2.94 -9.59 -22.04
C LEU A 465 -4.07 -8.66 -22.51
N LEU A 466 -4.69 -8.95 -23.65
CA LEU A 466 -5.93 -8.32 -24.09
C LEU A 466 -7.12 -9.02 -23.41
N ALA A 467 -7.60 -8.41 -22.32
CA ALA A 467 -8.69 -8.90 -21.47
C ALA A 467 -10.03 -8.17 -21.69
N ASP A 468 -10.12 -7.25 -22.66
CA ASP A 468 -11.36 -6.59 -23.11
C ASP A 468 -12.55 -7.56 -23.20
N ASP A 469 -13.77 -7.07 -23.00
CA ASP A 469 -14.98 -7.88 -23.10
C ASP A 469 -15.13 -8.66 -24.43
N MET A 470 -15.90 -9.75 -24.36
CA MET A 470 -16.20 -10.61 -25.49
C MET A 470 -16.97 -9.83 -26.58
N GLY A 471 -16.39 -9.73 -27.78
CA GLY A 471 -17.00 -9.00 -28.90
C GLY A 471 -16.39 -7.63 -29.21
N LEU A 472 -15.50 -7.08 -28.37
CA LEU A 472 -14.81 -5.80 -28.61
C LEU A 472 -13.67 -5.85 -29.67
N GLY A 473 -13.66 -6.86 -30.55
CA GLY A 473 -12.66 -6.96 -31.62
C GLY A 473 -11.21 -7.23 -31.16
N LYS A 474 -11.01 -8.04 -30.12
CA LYS A 474 -9.65 -8.38 -29.64
C LYS A 474 -8.76 -9.04 -30.71
N THR A 475 -9.33 -9.82 -31.62
CA THR A 475 -8.60 -10.50 -32.71
C THR A 475 -7.88 -9.50 -33.62
N VAL A 476 -8.56 -8.43 -34.06
CA VAL A 476 -7.91 -7.40 -34.90
C VAL A 476 -6.85 -6.62 -34.11
N GLN A 477 -7.10 -6.30 -32.83
CA GLN A 477 -6.10 -5.67 -31.97
C GLN A 477 -4.83 -6.55 -31.88
N ALA A 478 -4.97 -7.86 -31.67
CA ALA A 478 -3.86 -8.80 -31.59
C ALA A 478 -3.07 -8.92 -32.92
N ILE A 479 -3.76 -8.99 -34.06
CA ILE A 479 -3.15 -8.98 -35.40
C ILE A 479 -2.33 -7.69 -35.59
N ALA A 480 -2.93 -6.53 -35.32
CA ALA A 480 -2.30 -5.22 -35.50
C ALA A 480 -1.08 -5.01 -34.59
N ILE A 481 -1.11 -5.48 -33.33
CA ILE A 481 0.05 -5.44 -32.43
C ILE A 481 1.17 -6.36 -32.95
N ALA A 482 0.85 -7.56 -33.44
CA ALA A 482 1.85 -8.46 -34.01
C ALA A 482 2.45 -7.95 -35.32
N PHE A 483 1.68 -7.22 -36.12
CA PHE A 483 2.08 -6.62 -37.39
C PHE A 483 3.20 -5.56 -37.20
N GLN A 484 3.28 -4.92 -36.03
CA GLN A 484 4.37 -3.99 -35.69
C GLN A 484 5.78 -4.62 -35.77
N TRP A 485 5.87 -5.94 -35.69
CA TRP A 485 7.12 -6.69 -35.81
C TRP A 485 7.06 -7.75 -36.93
N ARG A 486 6.38 -7.43 -38.06
CA ARG A 486 6.24 -8.31 -39.23
C ARG A 486 7.58 -8.83 -39.78
N GLN A 487 8.65 -8.04 -39.67
CA GLN A 487 10.02 -8.42 -40.03
C GLN A 487 10.62 -9.58 -39.21
N SER A 488 10.02 -9.92 -38.06
CA SER A 488 10.48 -10.99 -37.17
C SER A 488 9.70 -12.30 -37.33
N TRP A 489 8.75 -12.38 -38.28
CA TRP A 489 7.90 -13.56 -38.48
C TRP A 489 8.72 -14.77 -39.00
N PRO A 490 8.27 -16.03 -38.82
CA PRO A 490 6.88 -16.48 -38.70
C PRO A 490 6.22 -16.24 -37.34
N MET A 491 4.90 -16.03 -37.37
CA MET A 491 4.03 -15.92 -36.20
C MET A 491 3.28 -17.24 -35.94
N LEU A 492 3.10 -17.60 -34.68
CA LEU A 492 2.26 -18.71 -34.25
C LEU A 492 0.99 -18.20 -33.57
N VAL A 493 -0.18 -18.57 -34.09
CA VAL A 493 -1.48 -18.36 -33.46
C VAL A 493 -1.97 -19.69 -32.88
N VAL A 494 -2.18 -19.73 -31.57
CA VAL A 494 -2.81 -20.85 -30.87
C VAL A 494 -4.20 -20.42 -30.43
N CYS A 495 -5.23 -21.13 -30.89
CA CYS A 495 -6.63 -20.81 -30.57
C CYS A 495 -7.43 -22.08 -30.23
N PRO A 496 -8.70 -21.97 -29.82
CA PRO A 496 -9.60 -23.13 -29.79
C PRO A 496 -9.83 -23.71 -31.18
N SER A 497 -10.13 -25.02 -31.27
CA SER A 497 -10.22 -25.71 -32.56
C SER A 497 -11.30 -25.15 -33.49
N SER A 498 -12.35 -24.60 -32.90
CA SER A 498 -13.49 -23.92 -33.53
C SER A 498 -13.11 -22.61 -34.22
N LEU A 499 -12.06 -21.91 -33.76
CA LEU A 499 -11.76 -20.54 -34.21
C LEU A 499 -10.74 -20.47 -35.35
N ARG A 500 -10.15 -21.60 -35.77
CA ARG A 500 -9.07 -21.63 -36.78
C ARG A 500 -9.49 -21.01 -38.11
N GLY A 501 -10.71 -21.31 -38.58
CA GLY A 501 -11.26 -20.71 -39.81
C GLY A 501 -11.47 -19.20 -39.66
N VAL A 502 -12.10 -18.78 -38.55
CA VAL A 502 -12.29 -17.36 -38.21
C VAL A 502 -10.96 -16.60 -38.18
N TRP A 503 -9.90 -17.20 -37.64
CA TRP A 503 -8.56 -16.59 -37.64
C TRP A 503 -7.98 -16.43 -39.05
N LEU A 504 -8.17 -17.39 -39.96
CA LEU A 504 -7.78 -17.24 -41.37
C LEU A 504 -8.56 -16.11 -42.05
N GLU A 505 -9.89 -16.06 -41.86
CA GLU A 505 -10.75 -15.00 -42.41
C GLU A 505 -10.34 -13.61 -41.90
N GLN A 506 -10.04 -13.47 -40.61
CA GLN A 506 -9.59 -12.20 -40.05
C GLN A 506 -8.19 -11.81 -40.56
N LEU A 507 -7.25 -12.76 -40.68
CA LEU A 507 -5.93 -12.48 -41.26
C LEU A 507 -6.06 -12.02 -42.74
N ALA A 508 -6.86 -12.71 -43.54
CA ALA A 508 -7.12 -12.35 -44.93
C ALA A 508 -7.81 -10.98 -45.08
N ARG A 509 -8.77 -10.65 -44.19
CA ARG A 509 -9.45 -9.34 -44.19
C ARG A 509 -8.52 -8.19 -43.78
N TRP A 510 -7.83 -8.34 -42.65
CA TRP A 510 -7.12 -7.22 -42.01
C TRP A 510 -5.71 -7.04 -42.55
N THR A 511 -5.08 -8.11 -43.04
CA THR A 511 -3.71 -8.08 -43.59
C THR A 511 -3.65 -8.89 -44.89
N PRO A 512 -4.18 -8.40 -46.03
CA PRO A 512 -4.32 -9.20 -47.25
C PRO A 512 -3.01 -9.72 -47.84
N ASN A 513 -1.89 -9.03 -47.58
CA ASN A 513 -0.55 -9.38 -48.04
C ASN A 513 0.16 -10.42 -47.15
N VAL A 514 -0.59 -11.23 -46.38
CA VAL A 514 -0.08 -12.20 -45.39
C VAL A 514 -0.51 -13.62 -45.74
N THR A 515 0.44 -14.55 -45.81
CA THR A 515 0.15 -15.97 -46.00
C THR A 515 -0.17 -16.65 -44.66
N ALA A 516 -1.30 -17.35 -44.57
CA ALA A 516 -1.73 -18.01 -43.32
C ALA A 516 -2.13 -19.46 -43.56
N GLN A 517 -1.57 -20.39 -42.77
CA GLN A 517 -1.85 -21.83 -42.84
C GLN A 517 -2.50 -22.31 -41.54
N ALA A 518 -3.68 -22.92 -41.63
CA ALA A 518 -4.30 -23.60 -40.49
C ALA A 518 -3.95 -25.10 -40.44
N ILE A 519 -3.60 -25.59 -39.25
CA ILE A 519 -3.21 -26.98 -39.00
C ILE A 519 -4.42 -27.77 -38.51
N TYR A 520 -4.86 -28.72 -39.33
CA TYR A 520 -6.05 -29.54 -39.08
C TYR A 520 -5.74 -30.94 -38.53
N SER A 521 -4.56 -31.49 -38.82
CA SER A 521 -4.10 -32.79 -38.32
C SER A 521 -2.64 -32.73 -37.85
N GLY A 522 -2.21 -33.67 -37.01
CA GLY A 522 -0.80 -33.75 -36.58
C GLY A 522 0.19 -34.04 -37.71
N ALA A 523 -0.31 -34.58 -38.83
CA ALA A 523 0.44 -34.91 -40.05
C ALA A 523 0.35 -33.82 -41.14
N THR A 524 -0.33 -32.69 -40.89
CA THR A 524 -0.39 -31.58 -41.86
C THR A 524 1.04 -31.04 -42.08
N PRO A 525 1.57 -31.04 -43.32
CA PRO A 525 2.90 -30.50 -43.59
C PRO A 525 2.90 -28.98 -43.37
N LEU A 526 3.96 -28.46 -42.75
CA LEU A 526 4.14 -27.01 -42.59
C LEU A 526 4.76 -26.45 -43.86
N ASP A 527 4.12 -25.45 -44.45
CA ASP A 527 4.71 -24.67 -45.53
C ASP A 527 5.83 -23.76 -44.96
N PRO A 528 7.08 -23.85 -45.46
CA PRO A 528 8.16 -22.96 -45.04
C PRO A 528 7.92 -21.48 -45.40
N SER A 529 7.13 -21.20 -46.44
CA SER A 529 6.85 -19.86 -46.97
C SER A 529 5.66 -19.14 -46.30
N THR A 530 4.97 -19.83 -45.39
CA THR A 530 3.85 -19.25 -44.63
C THR A 530 4.32 -18.31 -43.52
N ASP A 531 3.79 -17.08 -43.55
CA ASP A 531 3.97 -16.03 -42.56
C ASP A 531 3.36 -16.38 -41.19
N VAL A 532 2.14 -16.95 -41.19
CA VAL A 532 1.34 -17.21 -39.98
C VAL A 532 0.84 -18.65 -39.90
N VAL A 533 1.18 -19.34 -38.83
CA VAL A 533 0.67 -20.70 -38.57
C VAL A 533 -0.42 -20.65 -37.51
N VAL A 534 -1.62 -21.16 -37.84
CA VAL A 534 -2.78 -21.22 -36.94
C VAL A 534 -3.03 -22.66 -36.49
N VAL A 535 -2.99 -22.94 -35.19
CA VAL A 535 -3.14 -24.30 -34.63
C VAL A 535 -4.04 -24.33 -33.41
N SER A 536 -4.69 -25.46 -33.14
CA SER A 536 -5.44 -25.62 -31.90
C SER A 536 -4.59 -26.09 -30.72
N TYR A 537 -4.97 -25.69 -29.50
CA TYR A 537 -4.32 -26.13 -28.25
C TYR A 537 -4.07 -27.64 -28.16
N ALA A 538 -5.02 -28.45 -28.64
CA ALA A 538 -4.92 -29.91 -28.60
C ALA A 538 -4.01 -30.48 -29.69
N LEU A 539 -3.90 -29.82 -30.84
CA LEU A 539 -3.05 -30.24 -31.95
C LEU A 539 -1.60 -29.79 -31.81
N LEU A 540 -1.33 -28.65 -31.16
CA LEU A 540 0.04 -28.17 -30.95
C LEU A 540 0.91 -29.21 -30.19
N ALA A 541 0.32 -29.92 -29.22
CA ALA A 541 1.00 -31.02 -28.51
C ALA A 541 1.16 -32.30 -29.36
N LYS A 542 0.36 -32.46 -30.43
CA LYS A 542 0.29 -33.66 -31.29
C LYS A 542 0.95 -33.48 -32.66
N CYS A 543 1.49 -32.31 -32.97
CA CYS A 543 2.14 -32.01 -34.25
C CYS A 543 3.66 -31.90 -34.04
N PRO A 544 4.45 -32.94 -34.37
CA PRO A 544 5.90 -32.92 -34.17
C PRO A 544 6.58 -31.76 -34.92
N ALA A 545 6.08 -31.39 -36.10
CA ALA A 545 6.62 -30.31 -36.91
C ALA A 545 6.55 -28.93 -36.20
N LEU A 546 5.54 -28.70 -35.36
CA LEU A 546 5.41 -27.49 -34.54
C LEU A 546 6.22 -27.55 -33.23
N GLN A 547 6.49 -28.76 -32.72
CA GLN A 547 7.31 -28.97 -31.53
C GLN A 547 8.83 -29.01 -31.85
N ARG A 548 9.21 -29.08 -33.14
CA ARG A 548 10.61 -28.95 -33.60
C ARG A 548 11.23 -27.63 -33.11
N PHE A 549 12.56 -27.63 -32.97
CA PHE A 549 13.35 -26.51 -32.42
C PHE A 549 12.89 -26.05 -31.03
N ASN A 550 12.15 -26.90 -30.29
CA ASN A 550 11.64 -26.63 -28.95
C ASN A 550 10.96 -25.24 -28.85
N GLY A 551 10.15 -24.89 -29.85
CA GLY A 551 9.38 -23.64 -29.94
C GLY A 551 10.14 -22.40 -30.46
N GLN A 552 11.45 -22.45 -30.68
CA GLN A 552 12.28 -21.27 -31.01
C GLN A 552 12.04 -20.67 -32.41
N ARG A 553 11.32 -21.37 -33.31
CA ARG A 553 11.00 -20.88 -34.67
C ARG A 553 10.15 -19.61 -34.66
N TYR A 554 9.29 -19.43 -33.67
CA TYR A 554 8.27 -18.38 -33.65
C TYR A 554 8.68 -17.23 -32.74
N LYS A 555 8.92 -16.05 -33.31
CA LYS A 555 9.31 -14.84 -32.55
C LYS A 555 8.13 -14.05 -32.02
N ILE A 556 6.93 -14.33 -32.53
CA ILE A 556 5.66 -13.84 -32.04
C ILE A 556 4.72 -15.01 -31.82
N VAL A 557 4.11 -15.07 -30.63
CA VAL A 557 3.06 -16.04 -30.29
C VAL A 557 1.81 -15.26 -29.88
N ILE A 558 0.68 -15.58 -30.52
CA ILE A 558 -0.65 -15.19 -30.06
C ILE A 558 -1.31 -16.42 -29.45
N ALA A 559 -1.85 -16.28 -28.25
CA ALA A 559 -2.66 -17.32 -27.61
C ALA A 559 -4.07 -16.78 -27.35
N ASP A 560 -5.02 -17.20 -28.18
CA ASP A 560 -6.42 -16.80 -28.14
C ASP A 560 -7.27 -17.74 -27.28
N GLU A 561 -8.21 -17.17 -26.54
CA GLU A 561 -8.84 -17.78 -25.37
C GLU A 561 -7.80 -18.39 -24.40
N CYS A 562 -6.79 -17.59 -24.04
CA CYS A 562 -5.60 -17.99 -23.28
C CYS A 562 -5.88 -18.66 -21.92
N HIS A 563 -7.11 -18.55 -21.41
CA HIS A 563 -7.60 -19.31 -20.25
C HIS A 563 -7.43 -20.84 -20.43
N TYR A 564 -7.25 -21.35 -21.65
CA TYR A 564 -6.86 -22.74 -21.92
C TYR A 564 -5.54 -23.19 -21.24
N ILE A 565 -4.65 -22.24 -20.96
CA ILE A 565 -3.29 -22.38 -20.36
C ILE A 565 -3.35 -22.42 -18.81
N LYS A 566 -4.54 -22.28 -18.21
CA LYS A 566 -4.76 -22.15 -16.75
C LYS A 566 -4.20 -23.26 -15.85
N ASN A 567 -3.91 -24.44 -16.38
CA ASN A 567 -3.28 -25.53 -15.62
C ASN A 567 -1.89 -25.85 -16.17
N PRO A 568 -0.79 -25.47 -15.48
CA PRO A 568 0.59 -25.76 -15.89
C PRO A 568 0.89 -27.24 -16.14
N ASP A 569 0.20 -28.12 -15.40
CA ASP A 569 0.48 -29.56 -15.38
C ASP A 569 -0.14 -30.29 -16.59
N ALA A 570 -0.98 -29.60 -17.39
CA ALA A 570 -1.63 -30.18 -18.55
C ALA A 570 -0.71 -30.17 -19.79
N LEU A 571 -0.64 -31.30 -20.52
CA LEU A 571 0.19 -31.45 -21.73
C LEU A 571 -0.02 -30.34 -22.77
N ARG A 572 -1.28 -29.90 -22.98
CA ARG A 572 -1.60 -28.79 -23.89
C ARG A 572 -1.00 -27.45 -23.44
N THR A 573 -0.92 -27.22 -22.13
CA THR A 573 -0.35 -26.01 -21.54
C THR A 573 1.15 -26.01 -21.73
N GLN A 574 1.82 -27.12 -21.40
CA GLN A 574 3.25 -27.30 -21.59
C GLN A 574 3.66 -27.12 -23.06
N ALA A 575 2.85 -27.63 -24.00
CA ALA A 575 3.07 -27.46 -25.44
C ALA A 575 3.02 -26.00 -25.91
N VAL A 576 2.22 -25.13 -25.25
CA VAL A 576 2.14 -23.68 -25.52
C VAL A 576 3.20 -22.89 -24.76
N MET A 577 3.52 -23.29 -23.53
CA MET A 577 4.55 -22.64 -22.71
C MET A 577 5.93 -22.67 -23.39
N ARG A 578 6.30 -23.79 -24.05
CA ARG A 578 7.59 -23.93 -24.76
C ARG A 578 7.90 -22.78 -25.75
N PRO A 579 7.03 -22.45 -26.73
CA PRO A 579 7.24 -21.25 -27.56
C PRO A 579 6.97 -19.95 -26.79
N ALA A 580 5.95 -19.89 -25.91
CA ALA A 580 5.57 -18.65 -25.21
C ALA A 580 6.61 -18.13 -24.20
N GLU A 581 7.46 -19.00 -23.62
CA GLU A 581 8.56 -18.60 -22.73
C GLU A 581 9.77 -18.06 -23.52
N LYS A 582 9.93 -18.47 -24.78
CA LYS A 582 11.11 -18.16 -25.63
C LYS A 582 10.86 -17.09 -26.68
N THR A 583 9.60 -16.83 -27.00
CA THR A 583 9.18 -15.83 -27.97
C THR A 583 9.54 -14.42 -27.51
N GLU A 584 9.92 -13.57 -28.47
CA GLU A 584 10.26 -12.16 -28.20
C GLU A 584 9.00 -11.34 -27.89
N ARG A 585 7.86 -11.74 -28.46
CA ARG A 585 6.53 -11.12 -28.31
C ARG A 585 5.49 -12.19 -27.95
N LEU A 586 4.66 -11.91 -26.94
CA LEU A 586 3.60 -12.80 -26.47
C LEU A 586 2.31 -12.00 -26.24
N ILE A 587 1.31 -12.25 -27.09
CA ILE A 587 0.00 -11.61 -27.01
C ILE A 587 -0.99 -12.67 -26.49
N LEU A 588 -1.39 -12.54 -25.23
CA LEU A 588 -2.45 -13.36 -24.65
C LEU A 588 -3.79 -12.66 -24.89
N VAL A 589 -4.80 -13.40 -25.35
CA VAL A 589 -6.14 -12.86 -25.65
C VAL A 589 -7.17 -13.74 -24.95
N SER A 590 -8.09 -13.14 -24.19
CA SER A 590 -9.22 -13.86 -23.60
C SER A 590 -10.32 -12.87 -23.20
N GLY A 591 -11.59 -13.19 -23.45
CA GLY A 591 -12.70 -12.40 -22.88
C GLY A 591 -12.92 -12.64 -21.38
N THR A 592 -12.39 -13.76 -20.88
CA THR A 592 -12.56 -14.25 -19.51
C THR A 592 -11.25 -14.93 -19.06
N PRO A 593 -10.17 -14.17 -18.80
CA PRO A 593 -8.87 -14.74 -18.40
C PRO A 593 -8.92 -15.47 -17.05
N VAL A 594 -9.89 -15.14 -16.20
CA VAL A 594 -10.31 -15.93 -15.04
C VAL A 594 -11.61 -16.64 -15.41
N LEU A 595 -11.64 -17.98 -15.35
CA LEU A 595 -12.88 -18.75 -15.55
C LEU A 595 -13.54 -19.11 -14.21
N ASN A 596 -12.73 -19.55 -13.24
CA ASN A 596 -13.19 -20.16 -11.99
C ASN A 596 -12.48 -19.61 -10.74
N SER A 597 -11.20 -19.23 -10.85
CA SER A 597 -10.42 -18.73 -9.70
C SER A 597 -9.27 -17.86 -10.19
N ALA A 598 -8.96 -16.77 -9.47
CA ALA A 598 -7.82 -15.90 -9.77
C ALA A 598 -6.46 -16.64 -9.78
N MET A 599 -6.38 -17.84 -9.19
CA MET A 599 -5.19 -18.71 -9.26
C MET A 599 -4.85 -19.10 -10.72
N GLU A 600 -5.85 -19.12 -11.60
CA GLU A 600 -5.72 -19.40 -13.04
C GLU A 600 -4.92 -18.31 -13.79
N LEU A 601 -4.71 -17.12 -13.18
CA LEU A 601 -3.89 -16.05 -13.76
C LEU A 601 -2.38 -16.28 -13.61
N TRP A 602 -1.91 -17.01 -12.60
CA TRP A 602 -0.48 -17.22 -12.37
C TRP A 602 0.29 -17.70 -13.63
N PRO A 603 -0.15 -18.76 -14.34
CA PRO A 603 0.58 -19.21 -15.53
C PRO A 603 0.58 -18.18 -16.66
N LEU A 604 -0.46 -17.35 -16.77
CA LEU A 604 -0.55 -16.28 -17.78
C LEU A 604 0.40 -15.13 -17.44
N LEU A 605 0.35 -14.68 -16.18
CA LEU A 605 1.19 -13.62 -15.64
C LEU A 605 2.67 -13.97 -15.72
N ARG A 606 3.06 -15.19 -15.33
CA ARG A 606 4.47 -15.64 -15.39
C ARG A 606 5.04 -15.62 -16.81
N LEU A 607 4.23 -15.93 -17.83
CA LEU A 607 4.65 -15.89 -19.23
C LEU A 607 4.85 -14.45 -19.74
N LEU A 608 4.02 -13.51 -19.29
CA LEU A 608 4.13 -12.09 -19.66
C LEU A 608 5.23 -11.38 -18.87
N ASP A 609 5.31 -11.63 -17.57
CA ASP A 609 6.22 -11.03 -16.61
C ASP A 609 6.83 -12.07 -15.63
N PRO A 610 8.11 -12.43 -15.80
CA PRO A 610 8.81 -13.34 -14.89
C PRO A 610 8.92 -12.85 -13.44
N ALA A 611 8.77 -11.55 -13.13
CA ALA A 611 8.96 -11.05 -11.78
C ALA A 611 7.81 -11.40 -10.81
N ILE A 612 6.68 -11.91 -11.31
CA ILE A 612 5.56 -12.35 -10.46
C ILE A 612 5.94 -13.45 -9.47
N GLY A 613 7.07 -14.13 -9.70
CA GLY A 613 7.59 -15.19 -8.85
C GLY A 613 7.03 -16.56 -9.21
N ASP A 614 7.31 -17.54 -8.35
CA ASP A 614 6.81 -18.89 -8.54
C ASP A 614 5.33 -19.04 -8.11
N LYS A 615 4.79 -20.26 -8.24
CA LYS A 615 3.39 -20.55 -7.93
C LYS A 615 3.10 -20.45 -6.43
N GLN A 616 4.07 -20.73 -5.59
CA GLN A 616 3.96 -20.77 -4.14
C GLN A 616 4.12 -19.38 -3.53
N ASP A 617 5.01 -18.54 -4.06
CA ASP A 617 5.06 -17.10 -3.76
C ASP A 617 3.73 -16.41 -4.11
N PHE A 618 3.24 -16.65 -5.33
CA PHE A 618 1.95 -16.12 -5.78
C PHE A 618 0.79 -16.62 -4.91
N ALA A 619 0.72 -17.93 -4.66
CA ALA A 619 -0.36 -18.52 -3.88
C ALA A 619 -0.35 -18.04 -2.41
N SER A 620 0.81 -18.00 -1.78
CA SER A 620 0.97 -17.54 -0.38
C SER A 620 0.66 -16.06 -0.18
N ARG A 621 0.91 -15.22 -1.19
CA ARG A 621 0.54 -13.80 -1.13
C ARG A 621 -0.94 -13.55 -1.38
N TYR A 622 -1.49 -14.12 -2.45
CA TYR A 622 -2.80 -13.72 -2.95
C TYR A 622 -3.96 -14.57 -2.42
N PHE A 623 -3.71 -15.71 -1.76
CA PHE A 623 -4.75 -16.65 -1.31
C PHE A 623 -4.57 -17.09 0.14
N LYS A 624 -5.67 -17.44 0.82
CA LYS A 624 -5.61 -17.92 2.20
C LYS A 624 -5.07 -19.35 2.23
N GLY A 625 -3.93 -19.54 2.90
CA GLY A 625 -3.43 -20.87 3.25
C GLY A 625 -4.34 -21.54 4.28
N THR A 626 -4.81 -22.76 3.98
CA THR A 626 -5.52 -23.62 4.93
C THR A 626 -4.76 -24.94 5.08
N SER A 627 -4.54 -25.40 6.31
CA SER A 627 -3.85 -26.67 6.52
C SER A 627 -4.71 -27.83 6.03
N LYS A 628 -4.12 -28.75 5.27
CA LYS A 628 -4.57 -30.15 5.28
C LYS A 628 -3.93 -30.88 6.45
N ASP A 629 -4.40 -32.08 6.70
CA ASP A 629 -3.64 -33.12 7.39
C ASP A 629 -2.27 -33.30 6.70
N PHE A 630 -1.24 -33.63 7.48
CA PHE A 630 0.15 -33.79 7.01
C PHE A 630 0.82 -32.52 6.44
N GLY A 631 0.48 -31.34 6.95
CA GLY A 631 1.30 -30.12 6.83
C GLY A 631 1.35 -29.43 5.47
N LYS A 632 0.64 -29.94 4.44
CA LYS A 632 0.53 -29.26 3.14
C LYS A 632 -0.58 -28.20 3.17
N LEU A 633 -0.24 -26.96 2.80
CA LEU A 633 -1.21 -25.88 2.67
C LEU A 633 -2.05 -26.03 1.38
N LYS A 634 -3.37 -26.03 1.51
CA LYS A 634 -4.34 -25.80 0.44
C LYS A 634 -4.65 -24.31 0.40
N TYR A 635 -4.33 -23.66 -0.71
CA TYR A 635 -4.72 -22.26 -0.94
C TYR A 635 -6.17 -22.17 -1.41
N VAL A 636 -6.98 -21.41 -0.69
CA VAL A 636 -8.41 -21.16 -0.96
C VAL A 636 -8.69 -19.68 -0.81
N ASN A 637 -9.66 -19.17 -1.57
CA ASN A 637 -10.18 -17.79 -1.61
C ASN A 637 -9.11 -16.68 -1.70
N PRO A 638 -9.17 -15.80 -2.71
CA PRO A 638 -8.20 -14.73 -2.81
C PRO A 638 -8.38 -13.73 -1.66
N VAL A 639 -7.27 -13.20 -1.15
CA VAL A 639 -7.19 -12.27 0.00
C VAL A 639 -6.60 -10.91 -0.35
N ARG A 640 -6.08 -10.73 -1.58
CA ARG A 640 -5.46 -9.47 -2.06
C ARG A 640 -5.83 -9.18 -3.52
N GLU A 641 -7.13 -9.23 -3.81
CA GLU A 641 -7.66 -9.16 -5.17
C GLU A 641 -7.37 -7.84 -5.88
N GLN A 642 -7.56 -6.72 -5.17
CA GLN A 642 -7.28 -5.39 -5.68
C GLN A 642 -5.79 -5.20 -6.02
N GLU A 643 -4.89 -5.92 -5.33
CA GLU A 643 -3.45 -5.84 -5.56
C GLU A 643 -3.09 -6.55 -6.85
N LEU A 644 -3.71 -7.72 -7.05
CA LEU A 644 -3.59 -8.49 -8.29
C LEU A 644 -4.22 -7.74 -9.48
N HIS A 645 -5.36 -7.08 -9.29
CA HIS A 645 -6.00 -6.21 -10.29
C HIS A 645 -5.06 -5.08 -10.72
N HIS A 646 -4.58 -4.27 -9.76
CA HIS A 646 -3.71 -3.14 -10.08
C HIS A 646 -2.41 -3.60 -10.74
N TYR A 647 -1.78 -4.67 -10.23
CA TYR A 647 -0.61 -5.26 -10.87
C TYR A 647 -0.88 -5.65 -12.31
N LEU A 648 -1.95 -6.40 -12.57
CA LEU A 648 -2.31 -6.91 -13.88
C LEU A 648 -2.43 -5.76 -14.89
N PHE A 649 -3.28 -4.77 -14.62
CA PHE A 649 -3.60 -3.71 -15.60
C PHE A 649 -2.62 -2.53 -15.61
N ALA A 650 -1.85 -2.31 -14.54
CA ALA A 650 -0.75 -1.33 -14.59
C ALA A 650 0.48 -1.87 -15.36
N THR A 651 0.67 -3.19 -15.45
CA THR A 651 1.90 -3.79 -16.02
C THR A 651 1.72 -4.43 -17.40
N VAL A 652 0.76 -5.34 -17.59
CA VAL A 652 0.69 -6.20 -18.79
C VAL A 652 -0.71 -6.37 -19.38
N GLY A 653 -1.76 -6.08 -18.63
CA GLY A 653 -3.15 -6.29 -19.05
C GLY A 653 -3.82 -5.02 -19.57
N LEU A 654 -4.76 -5.18 -20.50
CA LEU A 654 -5.75 -4.18 -20.90
C LEU A 654 -7.15 -4.77 -20.74
N ARG A 655 -8.05 -4.04 -20.07
CA ARG A 655 -9.43 -4.47 -19.80
C ARG A 655 -10.38 -3.29 -19.93
N ARG A 656 -11.40 -3.45 -20.78
CA ARG A 656 -12.55 -2.55 -20.93
C ARG A 656 -13.84 -3.36 -21.05
N LYS A 657 -14.93 -2.81 -20.52
CA LYS A 657 -16.29 -3.38 -20.60
C LYS A 657 -17.03 -2.87 -21.82
N LYS A 658 -18.05 -3.60 -22.26
CA LYS A 658 -18.98 -3.13 -23.32
C LYS A 658 -19.65 -1.82 -22.96
N GLU A 659 -20.11 -1.67 -21.72
CA GLU A 659 -20.81 -0.47 -21.23
C GLU A 659 -19.94 0.80 -21.31
N GLU A 660 -18.61 0.65 -21.24
CA GLU A 660 -17.64 1.76 -21.29
C GLU A 660 -17.37 2.26 -22.72
N VAL A 661 -17.48 1.38 -23.73
CA VAL A 661 -17.04 1.68 -25.12
C VAL A 661 -18.13 1.49 -26.19
N LEU A 662 -19.29 0.94 -25.84
CA LEU A 662 -20.45 0.70 -26.72
C LEU A 662 -21.75 1.10 -26.01
N SER A 663 -22.00 2.42 -25.92
CA SER A 663 -23.22 2.98 -25.31
C SER A 663 -24.54 2.63 -26.00
N GLN A 664 -24.49 1.96 -27.16
CA GLN A 664 -25.64 1.57 -27.97
C GLN A 664 -26.18 0.17 -27.65
N LEU A 665 -25.46 -0.64 -26.85
CA LEU A 665 -25.88 -2.01 -26.54
C LEU A 665 -27.01 -2.01 -25.48
N PRO A 666 -28.15 -2.66 -25.74
CA PRO A 666 -29.21 -2.82 -24.74
C PRO A 666 -28.73 -3.54 -23.47
N PRO A 667 -29.35 -3.28 -22.31
CA PRO A 667 -29.02 -3.98 -21.08
C PRO A 667 -29.38 -5.47 -21.16
N LYS A 668 -28.75 -6.26 -20.30
CA LYS A 668 -29.15 -7.64 -20.01
C LYS A 668 -30.07 -7.63 -18.78
N ARG A 669 -31.04 -8.53 -18.72
CA ARG A 669 -31.85 -8.77 -17.51
C ARG A 669 -31.72 -10.24 -17.12
N ARG A 670 -31.44 -10.53 -15.85
CA ARG A 670 -31.33 -11.91 -15.36
C ARG A 670 -32.47 -12.20 -14.41
N GLN A 671 -33.03 -13.40 -14.52
CA GLN A 671 -34.04 -13.87 -13.59
C GLN A 671 -33.87 -15.36 -13.29
N THR A 672 -34.19 -15.72 -12.05
CA THR A 672 -34.22 -17.11 -11.60
C THR A 672 -35.64 -17.62 -11.71
N ILE A 673 -35.84 -18.73 -12.42
CA ILE A 673 -37.12 -19.42 -12.52
C ILE A 673 -37.06 -20.64 -11.60
N ARG A 674 -37.96 -20.69 -10.61
CA ARG A 674 -38.07 -21.81 -9.69
C ARG A 674 -39.08 -22.83 -10.21
N LEU A 675 -38.60 -24.06 -10.42
CA LEU A 675 -39.38 -25.20 -10.86
C LEU A 675 -39.80 -26.06 -9.66
N ARG A 676 -41.02 -26.59 -9.71
CA ARG A 676 -41.55 -27.55 -8.71
C ARG A 676 -41.08 -28.98 -9.03
N GLU A 677 -41.01 -29.85 -8.02
CA GLU A 677 -40.70 -31.27 -8.21
C GLU A 677 -41.79 -31.97 -9.02
N SER A 678 -41.41 -32.64 -10.11
CA SER A 678 -42.34 -33.37 -11.01
C SER A 678 -42.36 -34.89 -10.81
N ALA A 679 -41.53 -35.44 -9.91
CA ALA A 679 -41.42 -36.89 -9.66
C ALA A 679 -40.96 -37.18 -8.21
N LEU A 680 -41.60 -38.15 -7.54
CA LEU A 680 -41.40 -38.41 -6.11
C LEU A 680 -40.17 -39.26 -5.77
N THR A 681 -39.82 -40.26 -6.60
CA THR A 681 -38.74 -41.22 -6.31
C THR A 681 -37.37 -40.56 -6.33
N ASP A 682 -37.01 -39.93 -7.43
CA ASP A 682 -35.69 -39.31 -7.63
C ASP A 682 -35.51 -38.11 -6.68
N ALA A 683 -36.61 -37.45 -6.31
CA ALA A 683 -36.60 -36.41 -5.29
C ALA A 683 -36.26 -36.93 -3.88
N THR A 684 -36.60 -38.19 -3.55
CA THR A 684 -36.11 -38.82 -2.30
C THR A 684 -34.64 -39.18 -2.36
N GLU A 685 -34.14 -39.72 -3.49
CA GLU A 685 -32.69 -39.95 -3.67
C GLU A 685 -31.92 -38.63 -3.55
N LEU A 686 -32.44 -37.54 -4.15
CA LEU A 686 -31.87 -36.20 -4.07
C LEU A 686 -31.86 -35.70 -2.63
N ARG A 687 -32.97 -35.78 -1.90
CA ARG A 687 -33.04 -35.35 -0.49
C ARG A 687 -32.11 -36.14 0.42
N ASP A 688 -31.96 -37.45 0.21
CA ASP A 688 -31.03 -38.30 0.96
C ASP A 688 -29.57 -37.98 0.65
N LEU A 689 -29.23 -37.79 -0.63
CA LEU A 689 -27.90 -37.40 -1.04
C LEU A 689 -27.57 -36.00 -0.51
N GLU A 690 -28.46 -35.02 -0.71
CA GLU A 690 -28.27 -33.67 -0.18
C GLU A 690 -28.19 -33.66 1.36
N SER A 691 -29.00 -34.45 2.06
CA SER A 691 -28.86 -34.62 3.52
C SER A 691 -27.45 -35.09 3.89
N LYS A 692 -26.93 -36.13 3.23
CA LYS A 692 -25.58 -36.66 3.47
C LYS A 692 -24.49 -35.65 3.10
N LEU A 693 -24.58 -35.01 1.93
CA LEU A 693 -23.58 -34.06 1.41
C LEU A 693 -23.55 -32.75 2.21
N PHE A 694 -24.70 -32.22 2.61
CA PHE A 694 -24.83 -30.96 3.35
C PHE A 694 -24.91 -31.12 4.88
N SER A 695 -24.88 -32.36 5.40
CA SER A 695 -24.82 -32.65 6.86
C SER A 695 -23.65 -31.96 7.57
N ASN A 696 -22.55 -31.73 6.85
CA ASN A 696 -21.40 -30.96 7.30
C ASN A 696 -21.33 -29.64 6.51
N GLU A 697 -21.46 -28.50 7.19
CA GLU A 697 -21.42 -27.15 6.58
C GLU A 697 -20.16 -26.86 5.74
N ARG A 698 -19.10 -27.67 5.90
CA ARG A 698 -17.83 -27.59 5.17
C ARG A 698 -17.93 -27.99 3.68
N TRP A 699 -19.05 -28.55 3.21
CA TRP A 699 -19.22 -29.06 1.85
C TRP A 699 -18.85 -28.06 0.75
N ALA A 700 -19.39 -26.84 0.80
CA ALA A 700 -19.27 -25.84 -0.27
C ALA A 700 -17.81 -25.63 -0.74
N ASN A 701 -16.87 -25.62 0.21
CA ASN A 701 -15.45 -25.30 0.02
C ASN A 701 -14.51 -26.53 -0.07
N ASN A 702 -14.97 -27.72 0.34
CA ASN A 702 -14.13 -28.92 0.42
C ASN A 702 -14.63 -30.15 -0.35
N ALA A 703 -15.86 -30.15 -0.86
CA ALA A 703 -16.38 -31.20 -1.73
C ALA A 703 -15.46 -31.49 -2.93
N SER A 704 -15.27 -32.78 -3.25
CA SER A 704 -14.51 -33.15 -4.44
C SER A 704 -15.30 -32.82 -5.72
N MET A 705 -14.60 -32.67 -6.84
CA MET A 705 -15.27 -32.42 -8.12
C MET A 705 -16.19 -33.59 -8.51
N LYS A 706 -15.84 -34.82 -8.13
CA LYS A 706 -16.64 -36.02 -8.38
C LYS A 706 -17.99 -35.98 -7.65
N ASP A 707 -18.00 -35.46 -6.42
CA ASP A 707 -19.22 -35.39 -5.62
C ASP A 707 -20.09 -34.20 -6.08
N LYS A 708 -19.48 -33.08 -6.49
CA LYS A 708 -20.17 -31.95 -7.13
C LYS A 708 -20.81 -32.30 -8.48
N SER A 709 -20.18 -33.19 -9.27
CA SER A 709 -20.79 -33.73 -10.49
C SER A 709 -21.99 -34.62 -10.17
N LYS A 710 -21.83 -35.62 -9.29
CA LYS A 710 -22.95 -36.49 -8.85
C LYS A 710 -24.19 -35.74 -8.37
N ALA A 711 -23.98 -34.64 -7.63
CA ALA A 711 -25.08 -33.81 -7.15
C ALA A 711 -25.83 -33.13 -8.32
N LEU A 712 -25.13 -32.56 -9.31
CA LEU A 712 -25.77 -32.04 -10.52
C LEU A 712 -26.43 -33.14 -11.35
N ASP A 713 -25.81 -34.31 -11.49
CA ASP A 713 -26.37 -35.45 -12.24
C ASP A 713 -27.75 -35.85 -11.69
N LEU A 714 -27.94 -35.80 -10.37
CA LEU A 714 -29.20 -36.14 -9.70
C LEU A 714 -30.21 -34.99 -9.72
N VAL A 715 -29.79 -33.74 -9.53
CA VAL A 715 -30.66 -32.56 -9.74
C VAL A 715 -31.22 -32.55 -11.16
N MET A 716 -30.38 -32.82 -12.16
CA MET A 716 -30.78 -32.94 -13.56
C MET A 716 -31.88 -33.98 -13.74
N ARG A 717 -31.74 -35.19 -13.19
CA ARG A 717 -32.79 -36.23 -13.26
C ARG A 717 -34.14 -35.74 -12.72
N VAL A 718 -34.14 -35.12 -11.54
CA VAL A 718 -35.38 -34.62 -10.90
C VAL A 718 -36.02 -33.48 -11.69
N LYS A 719 -35.22 -32.51 -12.18
CA LYS A 719 -35.76 -31.31 -12.84
C LYS A 719 -35.99 -31.45 -14.35
N LYS A 720 -35.45 -32.48 -15.01
CA LYS A 720 -35.55 -32.69 -16.47
C LYS A 720 -36.96 -32.50 -17.00
N ARG A 721 -37.96 -33.14 -16.39
CA ARG A 721 -39.36 -33.07 -16.80
C ARG A 721 -39.93 -31.65 -16.63
N ALA A 722 -39.75 -31.01 -15.47
CA ALA A 722 -40.20 -29.64 -15.25
C ALA A 722 -39.53 -28.62 -16.19
N CYS A 723 -38.26 -28.83 -16.57
CA CYS A 723 -37.57 -28.02 -17.57
C CYS A 723 -38.17 -28.21 -18.98
N VAL A 724 -38.53 -29.45 -19.36
CA VAL A 724 -39.23 -29.74 -20.62
C VAL A 724 -40.59 -29.06 -20.65
N GLU A 725 -41.39 -29.19 -19.58
CA GLU A 725 -42.70 -28.54 -19.44
C GLU A 725 -42.55 -27.01 -19.58
N TYR A 726 -41.59 -26.39 -18.88
CA TYR A 726 -41.31 -24.95 -18.98
C TYR A 726 -40.92 -24.51 -20.40
N VAL A 727 -40.07 -25.26 -21.10
CA VAL A 727 -39.65 -24.93 -22.48
C VAL A 727 -40.82 -25.07 -23.45
N GLN A 728 -41.71 -26.06 -23.27
CA GLN A 728 -42.93 -26.17 -24.06
C GLN A 728 -43.86 -24.97 -23.83
N ASP A 729 -44.07 -24.56 -22.58
CA ASP A 729 -44.87 -23.37 -22.27
C ASP A 729 -44.25 -22.09 -22.84
N LEU A 730 -42.93 -21.95 -22.79
CA LEU A 730 -42.22 -20.79 -23.34
C LEU A 730 -42.41 -20.69 -24.88
N ILE A 731 -42.42 -21.83 -25.58
CA ILE A 731 -42.73 -21.90 -27.02
C ILE A 731 -44.21 -21.59 -27.28
N ASN A 732 -45.13 -22.22 -26.54
CA ASN A 732 -46.58 -22.01 -26.69
C ASN A 732 -46.99 -20.54 -26.48
N ASN A 733 -46.27 -19.81 -25.61
CA ASN A 733 -46.50 -18.39 -25.31
C ASN A 733 -45.80 -17.42 -26.30
N GLY A 734 -45.09 -17.91 -27.31
CA GLY A 734 -44.54 -17.07 -28.39
C GLY A 734 -43.32 -16.22 -28.02
N CYS A 735 -42.36 -16.78 -27.28
CA CYS A 735 -41.16 -16.10 -26.74
C CYS A 735 -40.11 -15.54 -27.72
N GLY A 736 -40.38 -15.49 -29.03
CA GLY A 736 -39.38 -15.09 -30.04
C GLY A 736 -38.26 -16.12 -30.24
N LYS A 737 -37.12 -15.69 -30.79
CA LYS A 737 -35.95 -16.58 -30.95
C LYS A 737 -35.16 -16.69 -29.65
N PHE A 738 -34.82 -17.91 -29.20
CA PHE A 738 -34.06 -18.09 -27.95
C PHE A 738 -32.96 -19.16 -27.99
N LEU A 739 -31.95 -18.98 -27.13
CA LEU A 739 -30.88 -19.95 -26.89
C LEU A 739 -31.23 -20.82 -25.68
N LEU A 740 -31.15 -22.13 -25.82
CA LEU A 740 -31.44 -23.11 -24.76
C LEU A 740 -30.17 -23.88 -24.40
N PHE A 741 -29.62 -23.62 -23.22
CA PHE A 741 -28.36 -24.18 -22.75
C PHE A 741 -28.55 -25.33 -21.76
N ALA A 742 -27.88 -26.46 -22.00
CA ALA A 742 -27.75 -27.59 -21.08
C ALA A 742 -26.32 -28.16 -21.05
N HIS A 743 -26.01 -28.97 -20.05
CA HIS A 743 -24.70 -29.61 -19.86
C HIS A 743 -24.72 -31.08 -20.27
N HIS A 744 -25.69 -31.85 -19.79
CA HIS A 744 -25.75 -33.30 -19.98
C HIS A 744 -26.37 -33.68 -21.32
N HIS A 745 -25.79 -34.67 -22.00
CA HIS A 745 -26.34 -35.16 -23.27
C HIS A 745 -27.76 -35.68 -23.12
N THR A 746 -28.09 -36.40 -22.05
CA THR A 746 -29.46 -36.85 -21.77
C THR A 746 -30.44 -35.67 -21.76
N MET A 747 -30.12 -34.61 -21.00
CA MET A 747 -30.93 -33.40 -20.93
C MET A 747 -31.10 -32.73 -22.29
N LEU A 748 -30.05 -32.69 -23.12
CA LEU A 748 -30.12 -32.21 -24.51
C LEU A 748 -31.05 -33.12 -25.37
N ASP A 749 -30.93 -34.44 -25.25
CA ASP A 749 -31.72 -35.42 -26.02
C ASP A 749 -33.23 -35.35 -25.65
N ASP A 750 -33.55 -35.11 -24.38
CA ASP A 750 -34.93 -34.92 -23.90
C ASP A 750 -35.53 -33.57 -24.33
N LEU A 751 -34.77 -32.48 -24.19
CA LEU A 751 -35.17 -31.17 -24.68
C LEU A 751 -35.35 -31.18 -26.20
N GLU A 752 -34.45 -31.86 -26.94
CA GLU A 752 -34.59 -32.05 -28.38
C GLU A 752 -35.88 -32.81 -28.74
N THR A 753 -36.22 -33.87 -28.00
CA THR A 753 -37.48 -34.60 -28.22
C THR A 753 -38.70 -33.69 -28.03
N ALA A 754 -38.68 -32.83 -27.00
CA ALA A 754 -39.74 -31.86 -26.76
C ALA A 754 -39.82 -30.76 -27.84
N LEU A 755 -38.67 -30.29 -28.34
CA LEU A 755 -38.60 -29.36 -29.46
C LEU A 755 -39.15 -30.00 -30.74
N GLN A 756 -38.72 -31.22 -31.09
CA GLN A 756 -39.17 -31.94 -32.28
C GLN A 756 -40.69 -32.17 -32.27
N GLN A 757 -41.29 -32.48 -31.12
CA GLN A 757 -42.74 -32.65 -30.97
C GLN A 757 -43.55 -31.37 -31.17
N ARG A 758 -42.98 -30.19 -30.90
CA ARG A 758 -43.68 -28.89 -30.96
C ARG A 758 -43.34 -28.07 -32.20
N LEU A 759 -42.12 -28.21 -32.72
CA LEU A 759 -41.54 -27.38 -33.79
C LEU A 759 -41.21 -28.17 -35.05
N GLY A 760 -41.36 -29.50 -35.09
CA GLY A 760 -41.23 -30.32 -36.31
C GLY A 760 -39.84 -30.37 -36.98
N GLY A 761 -38.87 -29.60 -36.50
CA GLY A 761 -37.54 -29.40 -37.12
C GLY A 761 -37.07 -27.94 -37.15
N ASP A 762 -37.90 -27.00 -36.69
CA ASP A 762 -37.65 -25.55 -36.63
C ASP A 762 -36.74 -25.11 -35.45
N TYR A 763 -35.67 -25.88 -35.26
CA TYR A 763 -34.61 -25.62 -34.29
C TYR A 763 -33.25 -26.10 -34.83
N VAL A 764 -32.16 -25.72 -34.16
CA VAL A 764 -30.82 -26.29 -34.39
C VAL A 764 -30.23 -26.84 -33.10
N ARG A 765 -29.46 -27.94 -33.19
CA ARG A 765 -28.70 -28.51 -32.08
C ARG A 765 -27.20 -28.40 -32.34
N ILE A 766 -26.45 -27.83 -31.40
CA ILE A 766 -24.98 -27.75 -31.47
C ILE A 766 -24.37 -28.19 -30.14
N ASP A 767 -23.69 -29.35 -30.15
CA ASP A 767 -23.01 -29.91 -28.98
C ASP A 767 -21.60 -30.45 -29.33
N GLY A 768 -21.01 -31.23 -28.41
CA GLY A 768 -19.67 -31.82 -28.58
C GLY A 768 -19.55 -32.84 -29.71
N LYS A 769 -20.67 -33.41 -30.19
CA LYS A 769 -20.74 -34.36 -31.31
C LYS A 769 -20.85 -33.64 -32.67
N THR A 770 -21.31 -32.39 -32.70
CA THR A 770 -21.46 -31.59 -33.93
C THR A 770 -20.10 -31.29 -34.57
N SER A 771 -19.90 -31.76 -35.80
CA SER A 771 -18.64 -31.58 -36.56
C SER A 771 -18.30 -30.09 -36.77
N GLN A 772 -17.01 -29.77 -36.89
CA GLN A 772 -16.59 -28.38 -37.10
C GLN A 772 -17.04 -27.80 -38.45
N GLN A 773 -17.24 -28.64 -39.46
CA GLN A 773 -17.69 -28.23 -40.78
C GLN A 773 -19.18 -27.86 -40.81
N ALA A 774 -20.03 -28.53 -40.03
CA ALA A 774 -21.47 -28.24 -39.99
C ALA A 774 -21.86 -27.08 -39.07
N ARG A 775 -20.97 -26.67 -38.14
CA ARG A 775 -21.25 -25.60 -37.16
C ARG A 775 -21.58 -24.23 -37.78
N PRO A 776 -20.89 -23.74 -38.83
CA PRO A 776 -21.22 -22.47 -39.48
C PRO A 776 -22.62 -22.47 -40.07
N ASP A 777 -23.01 -23.54 -40.78
CA ASP A 777 -24.33 -23.64 -41.43
C ASP A 777 -25.48 -23.67 -40.42
N LEU A 778 -25.31 -24.36 -39.29
CA LEU A 778 -26.30 -24.38 -38.21
C LEU A 778 -26.45 -23.01 -37.53
N VAL A 779 -25.35 -22.27 -37.34
CA VAL A 779 -25.40 -20.89 -36.82
C VAL A 779 -26.03 -19.94 -37.83
N ARG A 780 -25.71 -20.11 -39.12
CA ARG A 780 -26.31 -19.36 -40.22
C ARG A 780 -27.82 -19.58 -40.27
N ARG A 781 -28.28 -20.84 -40.21
CA ARG A 781 -29.71 -21.19 -40.14
C ARG A 781 -30.38 -20.47 -38.96
N PHE A 782 -29.88 -20.61 -37.73
CA PHE A 782 -30.50 -19.93 -36.59
C PHE A 782 -30.60 -18.41 -36.74
N GLN A 783 -29.60 -17.76 -37.35
CA GLN A 783 -29.64 -16.30 -37.53
C GLN A 783 -30.54 -15.86 -38.70
N GLU A 784 -30.44 -16.50 -39.86
CA GLU A 784 -31.10 -16.06 -41.11
C GLU A 784 -32.51 -16.65 -41.31
N ASP A 785 -32.77 -17.88 -40.89
CA ASP A 785 -34.05 -18.59 -41.10
C ASP A 785 -35.12 -18.07 -40.13
N PRO A 786 -36.22 -17.42 -40.59
CA PRO A 786 -37.25 -16.91 -39.70
C PRO A 786 -38.00 -18.00 -38.93
N HIS A 787 -38.05 -19.22 -39.47
CA HIS A 787 -38.74 -20.36 -38.85
C HIS A 787 -37.89 -21.00 -37.75
N CYS A 788 -36.56 -20.92 -37.81
CA CYS A 788 -35.70 -21.50 -36.79
C CYS A 788 -35.77 -20.72 -35.45
N HIS A 789 -36.68 -21.12 -34.56
CA HIS A 789 -36.97 -20.42 -33.32
C HIS A 789 -35.99 -20.73 -32.17
N VAL A 790 -35.43 -21.95 -32.11
CA VAL A 790 -34.63 -22.39 -30.96
C VAL A 790 -33.24 -22.86 -31.38
N ALA A 791 -32.22 -22.44 -30.65
CA ALA A 791 -30.89 -23.05 -30.69
C ALA A 791 -30.65 -23.82 -29.39
N LEU A 792 -30.59 -25.16 -29.48
CA LEU A 792 -30.25 -26.06 -28.39
C LEU A 792 -28.74 -26.27 -28.32
N LEU A 793 -28.11 -25.81 -27.23
CA LEU A 793 -26.68 -25.61 -27.15
C LEU A 793 -26.09 -26.30 -25.91
N SER A 794 -24.94 -26.98 -26.09
CA SER A 794 -24.16 -27.44 -24.96
C SER A 794 -23.32 -26.30 -24.36
N ILE A 795 -23.43 -26.09 -23.04
CA ILE A 795 -22.69 -25.07 -22.27
C ILE A 795 -21.17 -25.15 -22.51
N THR A 796 -20.61 -26.36 -22.68
CA THR A 796 -19.17 -26.55 -22.86
C THR A 796 -18.75 -26.55 -24.32
N ALA A 797 -19.62 -26.94 -25.26
CA ALA A 797 -19.25 -27.08 -26.68
C ALA A 797 -19.35 -25.78 -27.50
N LEU A 798 -20.09 -24.79 -27.00
CA LEU A 798 -20.35 -23.50 -27.66
C LEU A 798 -19.90 -22.27 -26.86
N ALA A 799 -19.10 -22.48 -25.83
CA ALA A 799 -18.42 -21.43 -25.07
C ALA A 799 -17.41 -20.61 -25.91
N GLU A 800 -17.18 -20.95 -27.18
CA GLU A 800 -16.10 -20.44 -28.04
C GLU A 800 -16.62 -19.71 -29.29
N GLY A 801 -16.13 -18.48 -29.53
CA GLY A 801 -16.17 -17.77 -30.82
C GLY A 801 -17.49 -17.23 -31.34
N GLN A 802 -18.50 -18.09 -31.52
CA GLN A 802 -19.63 -17.84 -32.42
C GLN A 802 -20.53 -16.66 -31.97
N THR A 803 -21.30 -16.11 -32.90
CA THR A 803 -22.21 -14.96 -32.68
C THR A 803 -23.63 -15.42 -32.97
N LEU A 804 -24.57 -15.12 -32.05
CA LEU A 804 -25.96 -15.55 -32.08
C LEU A 804 -26.87 -14.35 -31.70
N THR A 805 -26.65 -13.21 -32.36
CA THR A 805 -27.34 -11.93 -32.08
C THR A 805 -28.82 -11.94 -32.44
N ALA A 806 -29.27 -12.91 -33.22
CA ALA A 806 -30.70 -13.11 -33.52
C ALA A 806 -31.54 -13.61 -32.34
N ALA A 807 -30.95 -13.95 -31.20
CA ALA A 807 -31.67 -14.39 -30.01
C ALA A 807 -32.15 -13.21 -29.14
N GLU A 808 -33.41 -13.27 -28.72
CA GLU A 808 -34.07 -12.32 -27.80
C GLU A 808 -33.98 -12.80 -26.34
N ALA A 809 -33.94 -14.12 -26.11
CA ALA A 809 -33.81 -14.73 -24.78
C ALA A 809 -32.74 -15.83 -24.71
N ILE A 810 -32.29 -16.10 -23.49
CA ILE A 810 -31.38 -17.20 -23.12
C ILE A 810 -31.99 -17.96 -21.95
N VAL A 811 -32.10 -19.29 -22.07
CA VAL A 811 -32.61 -20.19 -21.04
C VAL A 811 -31.51 -21.17 -20.66
N PHE A 812 -31.03 -21.12 -19.42
CA PHE A 812 -30.16 -22.14 -18.84
C PHE A 812 -31.02 -23.19 -18.15
N ALA A 813 -31.24 -24.32 -18.83
CA ALA A 813 -31.93 -25.47 -18.25
C ALA A 813 -31.05 -26.20 -17.21
N GLU A 814 -29.73 -26.02 -17.28
CA GLU A 814 -28.77 -26.51 -16.30
C GLU A 814 -27.74 -25.43 -15.93
N MET A 815 -27.25 -25.51 -14.68
CA MET A 815 -26.20 -24.63 -14.16
C MET A 815 -24.81 -25.26 -14.33
N ALA A 816 -23.77 -24.43 -14.43
CA ALA A 816 -22.37 -24.87 -14.41
C ALA A 816 -21.66 -24.38 -13.15
N TRP A 817 -20.68 -25.12 -12.63
CA TRP A 817 -19.90 -24.71 -11.45
C TRP A 817 -18.89 -23.56 -11.69
N VAL A 818 -18.84 -23.00 -12.90
CA VAL A 818 -17.77 -22.11 -13.38
C VAL A 818 -18.40 -20.84 -13.99
N PRO A 819 -18.27 -19.65 -13.36
CA PRO A 819 -18.98 -18.45 -13.82
C PRO A 819 -18.51 -17.98 -15.19
N GLY A 820 -17.24 -18.16 -15.53
CA GLY A 820 -16.72 -17.80 -16.86
C GLY A 820 -17.41 -18.50 -18.02
N LEU A 821 -17.89 -19.75 -17.84
CA LEU A 821 -18.64 -20.46 -18.88
C LEU A 821 -20.03 -19.84 -19.10
N ILE A 822 -20.71 -19.41 -18.03
CA ILE A 822 -22.02 -18.76 -18.09
C ILE A 822 -21.88 -17.41 -18.82
N LEU A 823 -20.90 -16.59 -18.41
CA LEU A 823 -20.59 -15.32 -19.08
C LEU A 823 -20.21 -15.50 -20.56
N GLN A 824 -19.50 -16.58 -20.89
CA GLN A 824 -19.18 -16.94 -22.27
C GLN A 824 -20.42 -17.32 -23.10
N CYS A 825 -21.42 -17.95 -22.49
CA CYS A 825 -22.71 -18.26 -23.11
C CYS A 825 -23.57 -17.00 -23.30
N GLU A 826 -23.69 -16.15 -22.26
CA GLU A 826 -24.39 -14.85 -22.37
C GLU A 826 -23.79 -13.97 -23.50
N GLY A 827 -22.46 -13.97 -23.62
CA GLY A 827 -21.72 -13.21 -24.62
C GLY A 827 -21.90 -13.68 -26.07
N ARG A 828 -22.64 -14.77 -26.32
CA ARG A 828 -22.99 -15.24 -27.67
C ARG A 828 -24.08 -14.40 -28.31
N ALA A 829 -25.12 -14.06 -27.55
CA ALA A 829 -26.23 -13.20 -27.99
C ALA A 829 -26.01 -11.73 -27.65
N HIS A 830 -25.46 -11.40 -26.47
CA HIS A 830 -25.16 -10.02 -26.10
C HIS A 830 -23.86 -9.55 -26.78
N ARG A 831 -23.96 -9.11 -28.04
CA ARG A 831 -22.81 -8.73 -28.88
C ARG A 831 -23.18 -7.62 -29.85
N ILE A 832 -22.17 -6.96 -30.44
CA ILE A 832 -22.38 -5.95 -31.50
C ILE A 832 -23.28 -6.57 -32.59
N GLY A 833 -24.36 -5.89 -32.93
CA GLY A 833 -25.44 -6.39 -33.79
C GLY A 833 -26.75 -6.72 -33.06
N GLN A 834 -26.72 -6.87 -31.73
CA GLN A 834 -27.94 -7.00 -30.92
C GLN A 834 -28.67 -5.66 -30.80
N THR A 835 -29.95 -5.63 -31.13
CA THR A 835 -30.84 -4.44 -31.10
C THR A 835 -31.83 -4.44 -29.95
N GLN A 836 -32.02 -5.56 -29.24
CA GLN A 836 -32.98 -5.68 -28.13
C GLN A 836 -32.34 -6.09 -26.79
N SER A 837 -33.07 -5.83 -25.70
CA SER A 837 -32.69 -6.20 -24.34
C SER A 837 -32.86 -7.71 -24.15
N ILE A 838 -31.77 -8.43 -23.89
CA ILE A 838 -31.82 -9.89 -23.75
C ILE A 838 -32.31 -10.28 -22.36
N LEU A 839 -33.29 -11.17 -22.32
CA LEU A 839 -33.77 -11.83 -21.09
C LEU A 839 -33.01 -13.13 -20.85
N ILE A 840 -32.46 -13.31 -19.64
CA ILE A 840 -31.66 -14.47 -19.27
C ILE A 840 -32.36 -15.19 -18.10
N GLN A 841 -32.74 -16.44 -18.32
CA GLN A 841 -33.50 -17.28 -17.39
C GLN A 841 -32.64 -18.43 -16.87
N TYR A 842 -32.56 -18.58 -15.56
CA TYR A 842 -31.87 -19.70 -14.90
C TYR A 842 -32.90 -20.64 -14.28
N LEU A 843 -33.01 -21.88 -14.78
CA LEU A 843 -34.00 -22.86 -14.31
C LEU A 843 -33.43 -23.65 -13.11
N LEU A 844 -33.96 -23.37 -11.91
CA LEU A 844 -33.55 -24.02 -10.66
C LEU A 844 -34.69 -24.86 -10.09
N LEU A 845 -34.36 -25.98 -9.45
CA LEU A 845 -35.33 -26.75 -8.68
C LEU A 845 -35.49 -26.14 -7.27
N ASP A 846 -36.71 -25.73 -6.91
CA ASP A 846 -36.99 -24.97 -5.67
C ASP A 846 -36.57 -25.72 -4.39
N SER A 847 -36.70 -27.05 -4.39
CA SER A 847 -36.33 -27.91 -3.27
C SER A 847 -34.84 -28.23 -3.15
N SER A 848 -34.02 -27.90 -4.17
CA SER A 848 -32.62 -28.34 -4.22
C SER A 848 -31.67 -27.41 -3.46
N LYS A 849 -31.00 -27.98 -2.44
CA LYS A 849 -29.84 -27.36 -1.78
C LYS A 849 -28.64 -27.27 -2.72
N THR A 850 -28.55 -28.16 -3.71
CA THR A 850 -27.47 -28.18 -4.72
C THR A 850 -27.59 -27.01 -5.69
N ASP A 851 -28.75 -26.75 -6.31
CA ASP A 851 -28.94 -25.61 -7.22
C ASP A 851 -28.73 -24.28 -6.47
N SER A 852 -29.33 -24.12 -5.29
CA SER A 852 -29.15 -22.91 -4.46
C SER A 852 -27.72 -22.72 -3.93
N THR A 853 -26.97 -23.79 -3.65
CA THR A 853 -25.53 -23.71 -3.35
C THR A 853 -24.69 -23.41 -4.59
N CYS A 854 -25.07 -23.92 -5.76
CA CYS A 854 -24.42 -23.64 -7.04
C CYS A 854 -24.49 -22.14 -7.36
N MET A 855 -25.68 -21.54 -7.24
CA MET A 855 -25.91 -20.09 -7.36
C MET A 855 -25.00 -19.29 -6.42
N LYS A 856 -25.02 -19.61 -5.11
CA LYS A 856 -24.17 -18.91 -4.10
C LYS A 856 -22.67 -19.01 -4.40
N LEU A 857 -22.19 -20.18 -4.85
CA LEU A 857 -20.78 -20.38 -5.20
C LEU A 857 -20.40 -19.73 -6.54
N LEU A 858 -21.33 -19.64 -7.49
CA LEU A 858 -21.15 -18.89 -8.74
C LEU A 858 -21.02 -17.39 -8.45
N GLU A 859 -21.91 -16.88 -7.62
CA GLU A 859 -21.95 -15.49 -7.14
C GLU A 859 -20.63 -15.13 -6.41
N GLU A 860 -20.21 -15.93 -5.42
CA GLU A 860 -18.95 -15.70 -4.68
C GLU A 860 -17.73 -15.70 -5.63
N LYS A 861 -17.64 -16.65 -6.55
CA LYS A 861 -16.54 -16.73 -7.53
C LYS A 861 -16.58 -15.58 -8.55
N HIS A 862 -17.76 -15.17 -8.99
CA HIS A 862 -17.92 -14.07 -9.93
C HIS A 862 -17.51 -12.75 -9.26
N ARG A 863 -18.00 -12.48 -8.05
CA ARG A 863 -17.62 -11.34 -7.21
C ARG A 863 -16.10 -11.23 -7.02
N HIS A 864 -15.43 -12.37 -6.83
CA HIS A 864 -13.97 -12.46 -6.74
C HIS A 864 -13.27 -12.19 -8.09
N ALA A 865 -13.70 -12.86 -9.16
CA ALA A 865 -13.16 -12.64 -10.50
C ALA A 865 -13.34 -11.17 -10.97
N GLY A 866 -14.49 -10.56 -10.68
CA GLY A 866 -14.80 -9.16 -10.96
C GLY A 866 -13.90 -8.19 -10.18
N MET A 867 -13.59 -8.47 -8.91
CA MET A 867 -12.65 -7.64 -8.16
C MET A 867 -11.23 -7.68 -8.75
N VAL A 868 -10.79 -8.85 -9.26
CA VAL A 868 -9.48 -8.99 -9.90
C VAL A 868 -9.45 -8.41 -11.32
N LEU A 869 -10.52 -8.53 -12.10
CA LEU A 869 -10.54 -8.09 -13.50
C LEU A 869 -11.02 -6.65 -13.68
N ASP A 870 -12.08 -6.26 -12.97
CA ASP A 870 -12.79 -5.00 -13.17
C ASP A 870 -12.64 -4.02 -11.98
N GLY A 871 -11.96 -4.42 -10.90
CA GLY A 871 -11.68 -3.58 -9.73
C GLY A 871 -12.89 -3.31 -8.81
N LYS A 872 -14.07 -3.86 -9.16
CA LYS A 872 -15.33 -3.72 -8.42
C LYS A 872 -15.95 -5.09 -8.12
N HIS A 873 -16.71 -5.18 -7.03
CA HIS A 873 -17.59 -6.33 -6.80
C HIS A 873 -18.87 -6.14 -7.61
N GLU A 874 -19.14 -7.07 -8.51
CA GLU A 874 -20.38 -7.14 -9.28
C GLU A 874 -21.17 -8.39 -8.90
N GLN A 875 -22.49 -8.29 -8.93
CA GLN A 875 -23.39 -9.42 -8.74
C GLN A 875 -23.67 -10.13 -10.06
N LEU A 876 -23.73 -11.46 -10.03
CA LEU A 876 -24.10 -12.24 -11.22
C LEU A 876 -25.62 -12.35 -11.35
N PHE A 877 -26.35 -12.43 -10.23
CA PHE A 877 -27.81 -12.61 -10.21
C PHE A 877 -28.51 -11.41 -9.57
N ASP A 878 -29.58 -10.93 -10.20
CA ASP A 878 -30.42 -9.83 -9.71
C ASP A 878 -31.33 -10.29 -8.54
N GLU A 879 -31.74 -9.37 -7.64
CA GLU A 879 -32.67 -9.68 -6.55
C GLU A 879 -34.08 -10.08 -7.06
N GLU A 880 -34.78 -10.93 -6.30
CA GLU A 880 -35.86 -11.79 -6.82
C GLU A 880 -37.11 -11.05 -7.33
N LEU A 881 -37.45 -11.28 -8.61
CA LEU A 881 -38.83 -11.19 -9.11
C LEU A 881 -39.49 -12.57 -9.00
N GLY A 882 -40.16 -12.82 -7.87
CA GLY A 882 -40.86 -14.07 -7.58
C GLY A 882 -42.11 -14.28 -8.45
N LEU A 883 -41.92 -14.82 -9.66
CA LEU A 883 -43.00 -15.31 -10.51
C LEU A 883 -43.22 -16.81 -10.26
N GLU A 884 -44.21 -17.14 -9.43
CA GLU A 884 -44.68 -18.52 -9.28
C GLU A 884 -45.40 -18.99 -10.56
N ALA A 885 -44.76 -19.85 -11.33
CA ALA A 885 -45.42 -20.54 -12.44
C ALA A 885 -46.39 -21.61 -11.92
N GLY A 886 -47.62 -21.62 -12.44
CA GLY A 886 -48.62 -22.67 -12.18
C GLY A 886 -49.69 -22.31 -11.15
N ARG A 887 -50.65 -21.47 -11.58
CA ARG A 887 -51.98 -21.35 -10.96
C ARG A 887 -53.05 -21.57 -12.03
N GLU A 888 -53.79 -22.67 -11.92
CA GLU A 888 -54.97 -22.92 -12.75
C GLU A 888 -56.06 -21.87 -12.48
N VAL A 889 -56.76 -21.46 -13.54
CA VAL A 889 -57.83 -20.46 -13.47
C VAL A 889 -59.15 -21.14 -13.08
N VAL A 890 -59.43 -21.21 -11.77
CA VAL A 890 -60.76 -21.57 -11.28
C VAL A 890 -61.66 -20.32 -11.30
N ARG A 891 -62.56 -20.25 -12.29
CA ARG A 891 -63.62 -19.23 -12.38
C ARG A 891 -64.77 -19.55 -11.42
N GLN A 892 -65.09 -18.69 -10.45
CA GLN A 892 -66.46 -18.54 -9.92
C GLN A 892 -66.73 -17.15 -9.29
N GLY A 893 -67.91 -16.59 -9.57
CA GLY A 893 -68.69 -15.78 -8.59
C GLY A 893 -68.52 -14.24 -8.61
N PRO A 894 -69.62 -13.45 -8.65
CA PRO A 894 -69.56 -11.99 -8.75
C PRO A 894 -69.54 -11.23 -7.41
N ALA A 895 -69.12 -9.97 -7.48
CA ALA A 895 -68.83 -9.09 -6.34
C ALA A 895 -70.05 -8.59 -5.52
N LYS A 896 -69.79 -8.22 -4.25
CA LYS A 896 -70.52 -7.16 -3.53
C LYS A 896 -69.56 -6.10 -2.96
N LYS A 897 -70.06 -4.87 -2.84
CA LYS A 897 -69.29 -3.61 -2.77
C LYS A 897 -69.18 -3.03 -1.36
N ALA A 898 -68.04 -2.40 -1.05
CA ALA A 898 -67.92 -1.15 -0.28
C ALA A 898 -66.55 -0.53 -0.62
N ARG A 899 -66.45 0.42 -1.55
CA ARG A 899 -66.62 1.90 -1.44
C ARG A 899 -65.43 2.63 -0.77
N PRO A 900 -65.10 3.86 -1.21
CA PRO A 900 -63.70 4.27 -1.34
C PRO A 900 -63.30 5.41 -0.39
N HIS A 901 -61.99 5.56 -0.17
CA HIS A 901 -61.41 6.83 0.24
C HIS A 901 -60.43 7.38 -0.81
N THR A 902 -60.56 8.69 -1.01
CA THR A 902 -60.00 9.55 -2.05
C THR A 902 -58.48 9.70 -2.02
N ALA A 903 -57.92 10.06 -3.19
CA ALA A 903 -56.49 10.23 -3.45
C ALA A 903 -56.02 11.70 -3.46
N MET A 904 -54.70 11.88 -3.58
CA MET A 904 -53.86 13.03 -4.06
C MET A 904 -52.66 13.22 -3.10
N GLY A 905 -51.41 13.43 -3.49
CA GLY A 905 -50.65 13.42 -4.77
C GLY A 905 -49.14 13.30 -4.41
N ALA A 906 -48.13 13.31 -5.30
CA ALA A 906 -48.05 13.66 -6.72
C ALA A 906 -46.83 12.98 -7.39
N HIS A 907 -46.81 12.94 -8.73
CA HIS A 907 -45.67 12.45 -9.54
C HIS A 907 -44.54 13.50 -9.70
N PRO A 908 -43.27 13.07 -9.84
CA PRO A 908 -42.24 13.89 -10.48
C PRO A 908 -42.36 13.81 -12.02
N LYS A 909 -42.29 14.96 -12.70
CA LYS A 909 -42.15 15.04 -14.16
C LYS A 909 -40.72 15.49 -14.52
N SER A 910 -39.97 14.64 -15.21
CA SER A 910 -38.89 15.09 -16.10
C SER A 910 -39.46 15.27 -17.51
N ARG A 911 -39.03 16.33 -18.21
CA ARG A 911 -39.53 16.69 -19.55
C ARG A 911 -38.37 16.59 -20.54
N ALA A 912 -38.60 15.87 -21.63
CA ALA A 912 -37.70 15.85 -22.77
C ALA A 912 -37.93 17.07 -23.68
N GLU A 913 -36.92 17.45 -24.46
CA GLU A 913 -37.06 18.33 -25.63
C GLU A 913 -36.47 17.66 -26.89
N PRO A 914 -37.00 17.96 -28.09
CA PRO A 914 -36.65 17.28 -29.35
C PRO A 914 -35.63 18.07 -30.20
N ALA A 915 -35.27 17.51 -31.35
CA ALA A 915 -34.19 18.01 -32.21
C ALA A 915 -34.61 18.90 -33.39
N ALA A 916 -33.70 19.82 -33.73
CA ALA A 916 -33.33 20.33 -35.07
C ALA A 916 -34.29 21.25 -35.88
N LYS A 917 -33.83 22.47 -36.21
CA LYS A 917 -33.40 22.93 -37.57
C LYS A 917 -33.26 24.47 -37.73
N SER A 918 -32.19 24.86 -38.43
CA SER A 918 -32.03 25.94 -39.44
C SER A 918 -32.16 27.46 -39.19
N TRP A 919 -31.01 28.13 -39.42
CA TRP A 919 -30.75 29.27 -40.35
C TRP A 919 -31.22 30.74 -40.09
N ILE A 920 -30.38 31.65 -40.61
CA ILE A 920 -30.51 33.10 -40.93
C ILE A 920 -30.20 34.13 -39.82
N ALA A 921 -29.50 35.19 -40.24
CA ALA A 921 -28.88 36.24 -39.43
C ALA A 921 -29.55 37.62 -39.59
N THR A 922 -29.41 38.49 -38.58
CA THR A 922 -29.46 39.98 -38.54
C THR A 922 -29.36 40.38 -37.05
N GLY A 923 -28.78 41.49 -36.58
CA GLY A 923 -28.03 42.58 -37.22
C GLY A 923 -28.22 43.91 -36.44
N LYS A 924 -27.12 44.57 -35.97
CA LYS A 924 -27.08 45.81 -35.13
C LYS A 924 -27.62 45.61 -33.69
N GLY A 925 -27.25 46.31 -32.61
CA GLY A 925 -26.28 47.38 -32.25
C GLY A 925 -26.43 47.65 -30.72
N SER A 926 -25.77 48.61 -30.03
CA SER A 926 -24.60 49.48 -30.28
C SER A 926 -24.33 50.36 -29.03
N GLU A 927 -23.07 50.46 -28.57
CA GLU A 927 -22.54 51.46 -27.58
C GLU A 927 -23.09 51.43 -26.13
N GLY A 928 -22.38 51.82 -25.05
CA GLY A 928 -20.98 52.25 -24.86
C GLY A 928 -20.74 52.76 -23.40
N GLU A 929 -19.48 52.79 -22.94
CA GLU A 929 -18.94 53.65 -21.83
C GLU A 929 -19.55 53.57 -20.40
N THR A 930 -18.94 53.99 -19.28
CA THR A 930 -17.56 54.36 -18.86
C THR A 930 -17.43 54.14 -17.32
N ALA A 931 -16.21 54.12 -16.77
CA ALA A 931 -15.96 54.21 -15.32
C ALA A 931 -15.54 55.65 -14.92
N PRO A 932 -15.68 56.05 -13.64
CA PRO A 932 -14.47 56.57 -12.97
C PRO A 932 -14.33 56.34 -11.44
N LYS A 933 -13.13 56.74 -10.98
CA LYS A 933 -12.48 56.66 -9.65
C LYS A 933 -13.12 57.56 -8.55
N ALA A 934 -12.81 57.29 -7.27
CA ALA A 934 -11.95 58.11 -6.38
C ALA A 934 -12.28 58.05 -4.86
N ALA A 935 -11.26 58.27 -4.01
CA ALA A 935 -11.36 58.58 -2.57
C ALA A 935 -10.80 60.01 -2.32
N PRO A 936 -11.05 60.70 -1.16
CA PRO A 936 -10.02 60.74 -0.08
C PRO A 936 -10.44 61.19 1.38
N LYS A 937 -9.57 60.91 2.39
CA LYS A 937 -9.15 61.75 3.59
C LYS A 937 -10.23 62.31 4.58
N ALA A 938 -9.98 62.72 5.84
CA ALA A 938 -8.85 62.73 6.81
C ALA A 938 -9.36 62.88 8.29
N ALA A 939 -8.47 62.89 9.31
CA ALA A 939 -8.76 63.08 10.76
C ALA A 939 -8.28 64.46 11.31
N PRO A 940 -8.61 64.88 12.57
CA PRO A 940 -7.58 64.88 13.65
C PRO A 940 -8.02 64.88 15.17
N LYS A 941 -7.15 64.32 16.07
CA LYS A 941 -6.71 64.73 17.46
C LYS A 941 -7.77 65.02 18.59
N SER A 942 -7.55 64.90 19.92
CA SER A 942 -6.38 64.72 20.85
C SER A 942 -6.76 64.06 22.23
N ALA A 943 -5.79 63.72 23.11
CA ALA A 943 -5.91 62.91 24.36
C ALA A 943 -6.12 63.72 25.69
N PRO A 944 -6.34 63.08 26.89
CA PRO A 944 -5.21 62.67 27.77
C PRO A 944 -5.37 61.45 28.75
N LYS A 945 -4.19 61.01 29.26
CA LYS A 945 -3.71 60.14 30.38
C LYS A 945 -4.59 59.45 31.48
N THR A 946 -4.21 58.17 31.73
CA THR A 946 -4.01 57.41 33.02
C THR A 946 -5.12 57.14 34.08
N ALA A 947 -5.41 55.84 34.35
CA ALA A 947 -5.47 55.20 35.69
C ALA A 947 -5.73 53.66 35.62
N ARG A 948 -5.30 52.88 36.64
CA ARG A 948 -5.63 51.44 36.84
C ARG A 948 -6.81 51.29 37.84
N PRO A 949 -7.76 50.36 37.61
CA PRO A 949 -8.59 49.78 38.68
C PRO A 949 -8.18 48.34 39.06
N LYS A 950 -8.50 47.94 40.30
CA LYS A 950 -8.22 46.62 40.90
C LYS A 950 -9.29 45.57 40.51
N PRO A 951 -9.00 44.25 40.59
CA PRO A 951 -10.02 43.21 40.46
C PRO A 951 -10.93 43.13 41.69
N ALA A 952 -12.21 42.80 41.46
CA ALA A 952 -13.23 42.59 42.50
C ALA A 952 -13.30 41.11 42.97
N PRO A 953 -13.83 40.81 44.17
CA PRO A 953 -13.74 39.48 44.78
C PRO A 953 -14.77 38.48 44.23
N SER A 954 -14.42 37.20 44.27
CA SER A 954 -15.27 36.06 43.88
C SER A 954 -16.38 35.77 44.89
N ARG A 955 -17.62 35.54 44.43
CA ARG A 955 -18.70 34.94 45.25
C ARG A 955 -18.57 33.42 45.31
N SER A 956 -18.74 32.85 46.49
CA SER A 956 -18.80 31.40 46.73
C SER A 956 -20.20 30.83 46.44
N ILE A 957 -20.26 29.56 46.03
CA ILE A 957 -21.49 28.78 45.86
C ILE A 957 -21.61 27.84 47.05
N LYS A 958 -22.74 27.86 47.77
CA LYS A 958 -23.08 26.85 48.78
C LYS A 958 -23.81 25.68 48.12
N ALA A 959 -23.57 24.47 48.61
CA ALA A 959 -24.40 23.30 48.31
C ALA A 959 -25.13 22.91 49.59
N GLU A 960 -26.45 22.79 49.52
CA GLU A 960 -27.28 22.43 50.66
C GLU A 960 -27.50 20.91 50.68
N LEU A 961 -27.26 20.31 51.85
CA LEU A 961 -27.63 18.93 52.17
C LEU A 961 -28.92 18.98 53.01
N ASN A 962 -29.80 17.99 52.86
CA ASN A 962 -31.01 17.87 53.68
C ASN A 962 -30.77 17.01 54.91
N ASP A 963 -31.43 17.35 56.02
CA ASP A 963 -31.46 16.53 57.23
C ASP A 963 -32.37 15.31 57.07
N GLY A 964 -31.95 14.17 57.63
CA GLY A 964 -32.64 12.88 57.54
C GLY A 964 -32.23 12.00 56.36
N GLU A 965 -31.63 12.56 55.30
CA GLU A 965 -31.14 11.78 54.15
C GLU A 965 -29.77 11.13 54.40
N GLN A 966 -29.52 10.00 53.72
CA GLN A 966 -28.29 9.20 53.81
C GLN A 966 -27.53 9.22 52.48
N TYR A 967 -26.26 9.59 52.51
CA TYR A 967 -25.46 9.90 51.33
C TYR A 967 -24.32 8.88 51.14
N VAL A 968 -24.22 8.28 49.94
CA VAL A 968 -23.16 7.31 49.58
C VAL A 968 -22.03 8.01 48.81
N ILE A 969 -20.78 7.86 49.25
CA ILE A 969 -19.59 8.40 48.56
C ILE A 969 -19.19 7.52 47.37
N LEU A 970 -19.02 8.07 46.16
CA LEU A 970 -18.75 7.29 44.94
C LEU A 970 -17.30 7.31 44.44
N GLN A 971 -16.42 8.17 44.96
CA GLN A 971 -14.99 8.19 44.65
C GLN A 971 -14.16 8.68 45.85
N PRO A 972 -12.86 8.33 45.95
CA PRO A 972 -12.03 8.75 47.07
C PRO A 972 -11.57 10.19 46.86
N LEU A 973 -12.16 11.11 47.61
CA LEU A 973 -11.77 12.52 47.60
C LEU A 973 -10.49 12.72 48.41
N HIS A 974 -9.44 13.29 47.79
CA HIS A 974 -8.22 13.77 48.47
C HIS A 974 -8.48 15.06 49.29
N LEU A 975 -9.54 15.07 50.10
CA LEU A 975 -9.92 16.17 51.00
C LEU A 975 -9.51 15.93 52.47
N GLY A 976 -8.97 14.75 52.79
CA GLY A 976 -8.51 14.39 54.15
C GLY A 976 -9.61 14.04 55.15
N LEU A 977 -10.85 13.83 54.69
CA LEU A 977 -12.05 13.69 55.54
C LEU A 977 -12.31 12.26 56.06
N ASN A 978 -11.42 11.31 55.74
CA ASN A 978 -11.50 9.90 56.16
C ASN A 978 -12.85 9.21 55.87
N LEU A 979 -13.42 9.50 54.70
CA LEU A 979 -14.66 8.91 54.19
C LEU A 979 -14.34 7.71 53.28
N ARG A 980 -15.14 6.64 53.36
CA ARG A 980 -14.99 5.43 52.55
C ARG A 980 -15.99 5.41 51.39
N ILE A 981 -15.52 4.98 50.23
CA ILE A 981 -16.36 4.77 49.03
C ILE A 981 -17.40 3.69 49.34
N GLY A 982 -18.64 3.88 48.91
CA GLY A 982 -19.75 2.95 49.08
C GLY A 982 -20.43 2.99 50.47
N GLN A 983 -19.84 3.67 51.45
CA GLN A 983 -20.43 3.80 52.79
C GLN A 983 -21.45 4.95 52.83
N LYS A 984 -22.57 4.73 53.55
CA LYS A 984 -23.61 5.73 53.82
C LYS A 984 -23.25 6.61 55.01
N TYR A 985 -23.46 7.92 54.87
CA TYR A 985 -23.26 8.92 55.93
C TYR A 985 -24.46 9.88 55.98
N GLY A 986 -24.88 10.28 57.18
CA GLY A 986 -25.89 11.33 57.35
C GLY A 986 -25.28 12.73 57.29
N ARG A 987 -26.11 13.75 57.02
CA ARG A 987 -25.71 15.17 56.91
C ARG A 987 -24.79 15.63 58.05
N ALA A 988 -25.22 15.47 59.30
CA ALA A 988 -24.48 15.96 60.47
C ALA A 988 -23.08 15.32 60.63
N ASP A 989 -22.88 14.07 60.23
CA ASP A 989 -21.56 13.42 60.26
C ASP A 989 -20.64 13.97 59.16
N LEU A 990 -21.17 14.26 57.97
CA LEU A 990 -20.43 14.89 56.87
C LEU A 990 -20.04 16.35 57.19
N GLU A 991 -20.97 17.14 57.76
CA GLU A 991 -20.72 18.53 58.18
C GLU A 991 -19.70 18.59 59.33
N SER A 992 -19.83 17.72 60.34
CA SER A 992 -18.88 17.56 61.45
C SER A 992 -17.47 17.21 60.96
N ARG A 993 -17.33 16.23 60.04
CA ARG A 993 -16.04 15.85 59.45
C ARG A 993 -15.43 16.96 58.60
N CYS A 994 -16.25 17.74 57.90
CA CYS A 994 -15.80 18.94 57.19
C CYS A 994 -15.43 20.09 58.15
N LYS A 995 -15.75 20.00 59.45
CA LYS A 995 -15.52 21.03 60.48
C LYS A 995 -16.08 22.41 60.09
N GLY A 996 -17.22 22.43 59.40
CA GLY A 996 -17.85 23.67 58.90
C GLY A 996 -17.18 24.31 57.68
N ASP A 997 -16.28 23.61 56.97
CA ASP A 997 -15.72 24.08 55.70
C ASP A 997 -16.72 23.87 54.54
N ASP A 998 -17.51 24.92 54.26
CA ASP A 998 -18.51 24.99 53.18
C ASP A 998 -17.93 24.58 51.80
N GLN A 999 -16.65 24.82 51.51
CA GLN A 999 -16.05 24.44 50.21
C GLN A 999 -15.77 22.94 50.11
N LYS A 1000 -15.39 22.29 51.22
CA LYS A 1000 -15.26 20.83 51.27
C LYS A 1000 -16.61 20.15 51.20
N LEU A 1001 -17.62 20.69 51.88
CA LEU A 1001 -19.00 20.20 51.82
C LEU A 1001 -19.57 20.33 50.39
N ALA A 1002 -19.35 21.46 49.72
CA ALA A 1002 -19.78 21.66 48.34
C ALA A 1002 -19.07 20.72 47.36
N ARG A 1003 -17.79 20.40 47.57
CA ARG A 1003 -17.07 19.38 46.78
C ARG A 1003 -17.58 17.97 47.04
N LEU A 1004 -18.03 17.64 48.25
CA LEU A 1004 -18.70 16.37 48.54
C LEU A 1004 -20.01 16.24 47.76
N GLY A 1005 -20.82 17.29 47.69
CA GLY A 1005 -22.12 17.29 46.97
C GLY A 1005 -22.07 16.87 45.50
N PHE A 1006 -20.91 16.94 44.84
CA PHE A 1006 -20.72 16.44 43.46
C PHE A 1006 -20.59 14.91 43.35
N PHE A 1007 -20.29 14.20 44.44
CA PHE A 1007 -19.89 12.78 44.43
C PHE A 1007 -20.73 11.87 45.34
N MET A 1008 -21.94 12.32 45.71
CA MET A 1008 -22.86 11.56 46.56
C MET A 1008 -24.14 11.14 45.82
N LYS A 1009 -24.73 9.99 46.18
CA LYS A 1009 -26.05 9.59 45.65
C LYS A 1009 -26.83 8.63 46.57
N GLU A 1010 -28.05 9.03 46.94
CA GLU A 1010 -29.28 8.24 46.76
C GLU A 1010 -30.47 9.21 46.81
N GLY A 1011 -31.15 9.48 45.68
CA GLY A 1011 -32.20 10.52 45.61
C GLY A 1011 -32.14 11.39 44.35
N GLN A 1012 -31.61 12.62 44.44
CA GLN A 1012 -31.60 13.61 43.35
C GLN A 1012 -30.22 14.27 43.12
N LYS A 1013 -30.03 14.83 41.92
CA LYS A 1013 -28.89 15.71 41.58
C LYS A 1013 -29.24 17.16 41.91
N LEU A 1014 -28.36 17.87 42.62
CA LEU A 1014 -28.40 19.34 42.69
C LEU A 1014 -28.28 19.95 41.29
N LYS A 1015 -29.18 20.88 40.94
CA LYS A 1015 -29.21 21.56 39.64
C LYS A 1015 -28.30 22.79 39.64
N LEU A 1016 -27.53 22.98 38.56
CA LEU A 1016 -26.85 24.24 38.24
C LEU A 1016 -27.51 24.87 37.00
N ALA A 1017 -27.75 26.18 37.06
CA ALA A 1017 -28.28 26.96 35.94
C ALA A 1017 -27.17 27.36 34.95
N PRO A 1018 -27.43 27.42 33.63
CA PRO A 1018 -26.41 27.70 32.64
C PRO A 1018 -26.09 29.21 32.53
N LEU A 1019 -24.79 29.53 32.46
CA LEU A 1019 -24.31 30.83 31.99
C LEU A 1019 -24.53 30.96 30.48
N GLY A 1020 -25.04 32.11 30.04
CA GLY A 1020 -25.53 32.30 28.67
C GLY A 1020 -24.43 32.43 27.60
N ALA A 1021 -24.71 31.89 26.42
CA ALA A 1021 -23.95 32.13 25.18
C ALA A 1021 -24.73 33.09 24.25
N PRO A 1022 -24.05 33.97 23.48
CA PRO A 1022 -24.71 34.82 22.48
C PRO A 1022 -25.28 33.99 21.31
N ALA A 1023 -26.40 34.45 20.75
CA ALA A 1023 -27.12 33.72 19.70
C ALA A 1023 -26.68 34.13 18.28
N SER A 1024 -25.96 33.23 17.58
CA SER A 1024 -25.89 33.03 16.11
C SER A 1024 -24.62 32.19 15.80
N LEU A 1025 -24.58 31.25 14.85
CA LEU A 1025 -25.55 30.79 13.86
C LEU A 1025 -25.93 29.30 14.06
N LYS A 1026 -27.10 28.91 13.53
CA LYS A 1026 -27.54 27.51 13.37
C LYS A 1026 -27.41 27.07 11.90
N ARG A 1027 -27.20 25.76 11.69
CA ARG A 1027 -27.37 24.99 10.42
C ARG A 1027 -26.27 25.27 9.35
N LYS A 1028 -25.86 24.30 8.53
CA LYS A 1028 -26.58 23.12 8.00
C LYS A 1028 -25.62 21.97 7.64
N ARG A 1029 -26.02 20.73 8.00
CA ARG A 1029 -25.42 19.41 7.69
C ARG A 1029 -23.97 19.17 8.13
#